data_AF-A0A832URR5-F1
#
_entry.id   AF-A0A832URR5-F1
#
_cell.length_a   1.000
_cell.length_b   1.000
_cell.length_c   1.000
_cell.angle_alpha   90.00
_cell.angle_beta   90.00
_cell.angle_gamma   90.00
#
_symmetry.space_group_name_H-M   'P 1'
#
loop_
_entity.id
_entity.type
_entity.pdbx_description
1 polymer ?
#
loop_
_entity_poly.entity_id
_entity_poly.type
_entity_poly.pdbx_seq_one_letter_code
_entity_poly.pdbx_strand_id
1 'polypeptide(L)'
;MIKSIELQGFKSFDRRISIPLSKGITAIVGPNGSGKSNIVDAFCFVLGRTSAKSMRADRLTHLINNGGTKKQPAPFLEVALGFDNSDGKFAVDSEEVKITRRLTRNGTMTYKINDDKCTRSQLIDILSLSRLNPEGYNIILQGDITAFIDMDPVQRRGIIDEICGIAEYDAKKIEAQKDLTRVEENIKEIVIMMSERKKRIDDLAKEKEDAERYQLYKTDLSRVEANLAYSKTKKIEAESLQISSELKVREDEEKEVLKNLRAVESGISKKERELNELDKRLIREGGEEQFNIRAEIENLKTRVQVAESKIASKKAEISGIDSIISRLQSIAEEEEDTKVLTLKQNVKGIHGTVSNLYKVDAKYAAAIDSSVGGRANYIVVENENVALECIEFLKKNQIGRATFLPLSLIRGQELEHAKEKGILGLAINYVKFDSKYKKIFEYVFGNTYVVEDLRKIKPLLGKYRLVSLDGDLADKSGAISGGYKRLQQSKASTEIENYIQKRDSLLDEIEALKIEINDLNGRLKTSNEKETKFGTEFQGLRTMRDLIEGELEKMRSERENISNEHDAVVRKVGDLRVIKATVDQRLDDARINLKRFAQQKFEEIEVGQAERQVDEFMRKITALEPVNMKAMQEYELEVQSFKEFEGKFNKLQEERKSVLNFIDEIEGRKKEVFFGTFNKVAEEFSKIFPKLSPSGEAKLILEKPEDPLNGGMLVESRPAGKKFQSLELLSGGEKVLTALAFLFALQRFKPAPLYILDEVDAALDQHNSLRFVELLRENIGNGQMLIISHNPAVIKKVDRLFGISMTAEGASRLIGLDLTEYQAAPIPRAE
;
A
#
# COMPACT_ATOMS: atom_id res chain seq x y z
N MET A 1 -52.57 -66.37 73.89
CA MET A 1 -53.95 -66.93 74.02
C MET A 1 -54.83 -65.92 74.75
N ILE A 2 -56.15 -65.98 74.63
CA ILE A 2 -57.07 -65.07 75.35
C ILE A 2 -57.31 -65.59 76.77
N LYS A 3 -56.99 -64.78 77.79
CA LYS A 3 -57.20 -65.12 79.21
C LYS A 3 -58.61 -64.77 79.68
N SER A 4 -59.14 -63.63 79.25
CA SER A 4 -60.48 -63.17 79.65
C SER A 4 -61.05 -62.11 78.72
N ILE A 5 -62.38 -61.98 78.75
CA ILE A 5 -63.11 -60.81 78.24
C ILE A 5 -63.80 -60.09 79.39
N GLU A 6 -63.58 -58.78 79.49
CA GLU A 6 -64.23 -57.91 80.45
C GLU A 6 -65.23 -57.00 79.76
N LEU A 7 -66.44 -56.92 80.32
CA LEU A 7 -67.57 -56.16 79.77
C LEU A 7 -68.11 -55.22 80.83
N GLN A 8 -68.30 -53.94 80.50
CA GLN A 8 -68.97 -52.98 81.37
C GLN A 8 -69.93 -52.11 80.56
N GLY A 9 -71.18 -52.00 81.01
CA GLY A 9 -72.19 -51.14 80.38
C GLY A 9 -72.52 -51.54 78.95
N PHE A 10 -72.34 -52.81 78.57
CA PHE A 10 -72.52 -53.32 77.20
C PHE A 10 -73.86 -54.05 77.05
N LYS A 11 -74.76 -53.52 76.21
CA LYS A 11 -76.10 -54.05 75.92
C LYS A 11 -76.87 -54.45 77.18
N SER A 12 -77.08 -55.73 77.43
CA SER A 12 -77.82 -56.23 78.61
C SER A 12 -76.96 -56.39 79.87
N PHE A 13 -75.64 -56.15 79.79
CA PHE A 13 -74.71 -56.22 80.92
C PHE A 13 -74.51 -54.83 81.54
N ASP A 14 -75.20 -54.56 82.65
CA ASP A 14 -75.19 -53.27 83.36
C ASP A 14 -73.97 -53.09 84.28
N ARG A 15 -73.42 -54.20 84.81
CA ARG A 15 -72.25 -54.22 85.69
C ARG A 15 -71.01 -54.73 84.97
N ARG A 16 -69.84 -54.48 85.58
CA ARG A 16 -68.56 -55.06 85.12
C ARG A 16 -68.59 -56.57 85.34
N ILE A 17 -68.38 -57.33 84.27
CA ILE A 17 -68.31 -58.80 84.26
C ILE A 17 -67.00 -59.20 83.61
N SER A 18 -66.34 -60.22 84.15
CA SER A 18 -65.16 -60.84 83.56
C SER A 18 -65.44 -62.31 83.29
N ILE A 19 -65.25 -62.73 82.04
CA ILE A 19 -65.44 -64.11 81.60
C ILE A 19 -64.05 -64.70 81.33
N PRO A 20 -63.58 -65.66 82.15
CA PRO A 20 -62.31 -66.32 81.90
C PRO A 20 -62.43 -67.26 80.71
N LEU A 21 -61.41 -67.22 79.84
CA LEU A 21 -61.28 -68.10 78.67
C LEU A 21 -60.09 -69.03 78.84
N SER A 22 -60.18 -70.19 78.19
CA SER A 22 -59.26 -71.30 78.34
C SER A 22 -59.15 -72.07 77.04
N LYS A 23 -58.16 -72.95 76.96
CA LYS A 23 -58.07 -73.94 75.88
C LYS A 23 -59.33 -74.81 75.87
N GLY A 24 -59.67 -75.32 74.69
CA GLY A 24 -60.84 -76.16 74.50
C GLY A 24 -62.10 -75.39 74.09
N ILE A 25 -63.23 -76.09 74.14
CA ILE A 25 -64.54 -75.62 73.69
C ILE A 25 -65.33 -75.10 74.88
N THR A 26 -65.66 -73.82 74.84
CA THR A 26 -66.53 -73.14 75.80
C THR A 26 -67.89 -72.90 75.15
N ALA A 27 -68.96 -73.47 75.71
CA ALA A 27 -70.33 -73.15 75.29
C ALA A 27 -70.94 -72.02 76.12
N ILE A 28 -71.69 -71.15 75.45
CA ILE A 28 -72.58 -70.18 76.08
C ILE A 28 -74.03 -70.66 75.85
N VAL A 29 -74.76 -70.88 76.93
CA VAL A 29 -76.15 -71.37 76.90
C VAL A 29 -77.08 -70.51 77.72
N GLY A 30 -78.38 -70.64 77.48
CA GLY A 30 -79.40 -69.87 78.19
C GLY A 30 -80.65 -69.65 77.35
N PRO A 31 -81.77 -69.20 77.94
CA PRO A 31 -83.03 -68.96 77.23
C PRO A 31 -82.88 -67.98 76.06
N ASN A 32 -83.81 -68.03 75.11
CA ASN A 32 -83.85 -67.04 74.03
C ASN A 32 -84.03 -65.63 74.61
N GLY A 33 -83.28 -64.66 74.07
CA GLY A 33 -83.29 -63.29 74.57
C GLY A 33 -82.53 -63.03 75.88
N SER A 34 -81.82 -64.02 76.44
CA SER A 34 -81.08 -63.82 77.71
C SER A 34 -79.78 -63.00 77.59
N GLY A 35 -79.34 -62.67 76.37
CA GLY A 35 -78.13 -61.90 76.11
C GLY A 35 -76.90 -62.72 75.70
N LYS A 36 -77.07 -63.98 75.25
CA LYS A 36 -75.98 -64.85 74.74
C LYS A 36 -75.13 -64.19 73.66
N SER A 37 -75.77 -63.77 72.58
CA SER A 37 -75.08 -63.17 71.44
C SER A 37 -74.45 -61.81 71.76
N ASN A 38 -74.87 -61.15 72.85
CA ASN A 38 -74.22 -59.92 73.30
C ASN A 38 -72.76 -60.15 73.72
N ILE A 39 -72.37 -61.37 74.10
CA ILE A 39 -70.96 -61.70 74.36
C ILE A 39 -70.18 -61.72 73.05
N VAL A 40 -70.73 -62.36 72.02
CA VAL A 40 -70.10 -62.42 70.68
C VAL A 40 -70.02 -61.02 70.06
N ASP A 41 -71.05 -60.22 70.20
CA ASP A 41 -71.05 -58.81 69.78
C ASP A 41 -69.96 -58.00 70.51
N ALA A 42 -69.67 -58.35 71.76
CA ALA A 42 -68.60 -57.68 72.51
C ALA A 42 -67.20 -58.08 72.01
N PHE A 43 -66.97 -59.34 71.65
CA PHE A 43 -65.75 -59.76 70.93
C PHE A 43 -65.60 -59.00 69.61
N CYS A 44 -66.68 -58.93 68.82
CA CYS A 44 -66.69 -58.17 67.56
C CYS A 44 -66.37 -56.70 67.78
N PHE A 45 -66.92 -56.11 68.84
CA PHE A 45 -66.68 -54.72 69.21
C PHE A 45 -65.21 -54.48 69.54
N VAL A 46 -64.63 -55.21 70.48
CA VAL A 46 -63.25 -54.97 70.94
C VAL A 46 -62.20 -55.31 69.87
N LEU A 47 -62.46 -56.28 68.99
CA LEU A 47 -61.58 -56.62 67.86
C LEU A 47 -61.63 -55.57 66.73
N GLY A 48 -62.51 -54.56 66.81
CA GLY A 48 -62.45 -53.40 65.94
C GLY A 48 -63.43 -53.38 64.77
N ARG A 49 -64.48 -54.22 64.77
CA ARG A 49 -65.59 -54.12 63.79
C ARG A 49 -66.29 -52.76 63.91
N THR A 50 -66.57 -52.11 62.78
CA THR A 50 -67.14 -50.75 62.73
C THR A 50 -68.64 -50.74 62.46
N SER A 51 -69.15 -51.78 61.78
CA SER A 51 -70.56 -51.88 61.44
C SER A 51 -71.42 -52.20 62.67
N ALA A 52 -72.27 -51.26 63.08
CA ALA A 52 -73.24 -51.49 64.15
C ALA A 52 -74.19 -52.67 63.82
N LYS A 53 -74.56 -52.81 62.54
CA LYS A 53 -75.42 -53.89 62.05
C LYS A 53 -74.79 -55.27 62.30
N SER A 54 -73.47 -55.39 62.10
CA SER A 54 -72.74 -56.65 62.38
C SER A 54 -72.78 -57.07 63.85
N MET A 55 -73.04 -56.11 64.76
CA MET A 55 -73.21 -56.33 66.19
C MET A 55 -74.68 -56.21 66.62
N ARG A 56 -75.63 -56.44 65.69
CA ARG A 56 -77.09 -56.43 65.93
C ARG A 56 -77.58 -55.15 66.61
N ALA A 57 -77.13 -54.02 66.10
CA ALA A 57 -77.55 -52.69 66.54
C ALA A 57 -77.68 -51.72 65.35
N ASP A 58 -78.61 -50.77 65.40
CA ASP A 58 -78.75 -49.78 64.32
C ASP A 58 -77.63 -48.73 64.34
N ARG A 59 -77.15 -48.38 65.54
CA ARG A 59 -76.07 -47.41 65.76
C ARG A 59 -75.15 -47.93 66.86
N LEU A 60 -73.85 -47.59 66.80
CA LEU A 60 -72.87 -48.05 67.79
C LEU A 60 -73.22 -47.62 69.21
N THR A 61 -73.83 -46.44 69.40
CA THR A 61 -74.27 -45.96 70.72
C THR A 61 -75.39 -46.81 71.32
N HIS A 62 -76.15 -47.58 70.51
CA HIS A 62 -77.16 -48.51 71.00
C HIS A 62 -76.54 -49.77 71.64
N LEU A 63 -75.23 -49.98 71.50
CA LEU A 63 -74.50 -51.00 72.24
C LEU A 63 -74.33 -50.62 73.72
N ILE A 64 -74.56 -49.36 74.11
CA ILE A 64 -74.48 -48.92 75.51
C ILE A 64 -75.74 -49.40 76.24
N ASN A 65 -75.57 -49.99 77.42
CA ASN A 65 -76.68 -50.45 78.25
C ASN A 65 -77.65 -49.30 78.56
N ASN A 66 -78.94 -49.52 78.28
CA ASN A 66 -79.98 -48.50 78.39
C ASN A 66 -80.64 -48.41 79.78
N GLY A 67 -80.16 -49.16 80.79
CA GLY A 67 -80.67 -49.09 82.17
C GLY A 67 -82.00 -49.83 82.43
N GLY A 68 -82.58 -50.46 81.40
CA GLY A 68 -83.88 -51.14 81.52
C GLY A 68 -85.00 -50.19 81.92
N THR A 69 -86.00 -50.69 82.67
CA THR A 69 -87.17 -49.89 83.09
C THR A 69 -86.97 -49.13 84.40
N LYS A 70 -85.94 -49.47 85.20
CA LYS A 70 -85.76 -48.96 86.58
C LYS A 70 -84.43 -48.25 86.85
N LYS A 71 -83.41 -48.36 85.98
CA LYS A 71 -82.09 -47.74 86.20
C LYS A 71 -81.79 -46.68 85.14
N GLN A 72 -80.92 -45.74 85.50
CA GLN A 72 -80.38 -44.81 84.51
C GLN A 72 -79.48 -45.57 83.54
N PRO A 73 -79.47 -45.16 82.26
CA PRO A 73 -78.58 -45.76 81.29
C PRO A 73 -77.10 -45.59 81.62
N ALA A 74 -76.25 -46.53 81.18
CA ALA A 74 -74.82 -46.44 81.38
C ALA A 74 -74.21 -45.20 80.65
N PRO A 75 -73.26 -44.47 81.27
CA PRO A 75 -72.62 -43.31 80.66
C PRO A 75 -71.67 -43.68 79.50
N PHE A 76 -71.11 -44.89 79.54
CA PHE A 76 -70.24 -45.47 78.52
C PHE A 76 -70.36 -46.99 78.52
N LEU A 77 -69.92 -47.61 77.43
CA LEU A 77 -69.58 -49.02 77.40
C LEU A 77 -68.07 -49.17 77.26
N GLU A 78 -67.52 -50.22 77.87
CA GLU A 78 -66.12 -50.60 77.74
C GLU A 78 -66.03 -52.12 77.64
N VAL A 79 -65.24 -52.59 76.67
CA VAL A 79 -64.91 -54.00 76.49
C VAL A 79 -63.40 -54.14 76.44
N ALA A 80 -62.85 -55.07 77.22
CA ALA A 80 -61.43 -55.37 77.20
C ALA A 80 -61.17 -56.88 76.99
N LEU A 81 -60.16 -57.21 76.18
CA LEU A 81 -59.61 -58.56 76.04
C LEU A 81 -58.23 -58.60 76.66
N GLY A 82 -58.01 -59.57 77.54
CA GLY A 82 -56.70 -59.92 78.07
C GLY A 82 -56.10 -61.07 77.28
N PHE A 83 -54.86 -60.92 76.85
CA PHE A 83 -54.09 -61.92 76.12
C PHE A 83 -52.82 -62.30 76.89
N ASP A 84 -52.51 -63.59 76.90
CA ASP A 84 -51.18 -64.13 77.16
C ASP A 84 -50.31 -63.90 75.91
N ASN A 85 -49.24 -63.13 76.09
CA ASN A 85 -48.24 -62.77 75.07
C ASN A 85 -46.86 -63.35 75.41
N SER A 86 -46.79 -64.41 76.21
CA SER A 86 -45.53 -65.14 76.47
C SER A 86 -44.84 -65.68 75.21
N ASP A 87 -45.58 -65.81 74.10
CA ASP A 87 -45.05 -66.22 72.79
C ASP A 87 -44.62 -65.03 71.89
N GLY A 88 -44.72 -63.79 72.37
CA GLY A 88 -44.25 -62.57 71.70
C GLY A 88 -45.03 -62.18 70.44
N LYS A 89 -46.18 -62.80 70.15
CA LYS A 89 -46.89 -62.62 68.87
C LYS A 89 -47.51 -61.24 68.64
N PHE A 90 -47.79 -60.48 69.70
CA PHE A 90 -48.38 -59.14 69.56
C PHE A 90 -47.32 -58.05 69.29
N ALA A 91 -46.03 -58.39 69.28
CA ALA A 91 -44.92 -57.43 69.12
C ALA A 91 -44.99 -56.24 70.12
N VAL A 92 -45.53 -56.50 71.32
CA VAL A 92 -45.58 -55.58 72.46
C VAL A 92 -44.65 -56.11 73.54
N ASP A 93 -43.85 -55.24 74.15
CA ASP A 93 -42.89 -55.56 75.20
C ASP A 93 -43.59 -55.77 76.56
N SER A 94 -44.42 -56.81 76.65
CA SER A 94 -45.15 -57.21 77.85
C SER A 94 -45.61 -58.67 77.73
N GLU A 95 -45.51 -59.44 78.81
CA GLU A 95 -45.99 -60.84 78.88
C GLU A 95 -47.52 -60.96 78.81
N GLU A 96 -48.23 -59.87 79.12
CA GLU A 96 -49.68 -59.75 78.94
C GLU A 96 -50.03 -58.55 78.07
N VAL A 97 -50.99 -58.74 77.18
CA VAL A 97 -51.52 -57.67 76.32
C VAL A 97 -53.00 -57.48 76.62
N LYS A 98 -53.42 -56.25 76.93
CA LYS A 98 -54.80 -55.88 77.19
C LYS A 98 -55.29 -54.92 76.11
N ILE A 99 -56.20 -55.38 75.25
CA ILE A 99 -56.84 -54.55 74.23
C ILE A 99 -58.17 -54.06 74.79
N THR A 100 -58.37 -52.73 74.86
CA THR A 100 -59.60 -52.14 75.37
C THR A 100 -60.24 -51.22 74.33
N ARG A 101 -61.55 -51.35 74.12
CA ARG A 101 -62.34 -50.43 73.30
C ARG A 101 -63.45 -49.82 74.16
N ARG A 102 -63.56 -48.50 74.12
CA ARG A 102 -64.55 -47.73 74.90
C ARG A 102 -65.35 -46.81 74.00
N LEU A 103 -66.66 -46.75 74.23
CA LEU A 103 -67.58 -45.83 73.56
C LEU A 103 -68.44 -45.09 74.59
N THR A 104 -68.44 -43.77 74.51
CA THR A 104 -69.26 -42.88 75.34
C THR A 104 -70.56 -42.49 74.62
N ARG A 105 -71.57 -42.02 75.36
CA ARG A 105 -72.89 -41.65 74.79
C ARG A 105 -72.84 -40.53 73.75
N ASN A 106 -71.88 -39.63 73.84
CA ASN A 106 -71.63 -38.58 72.84
C ASN A 106 -70.96 -39.11 71.54
N GLY A 107 -70.72 -40.42 71.43
CA GLY A 107 -70.15 -41.05 70.24
C GLY A 107 -68.61 -41.10 70.21
N THR A 108 -67.92 -40.63 71.25
CA THR A 108 -66.44 -40.68 71.28
C THR A 108 -65.96 -42.13 71.45
N MET A 109 -65.21 -42.61 70.46
CA MET A 109 -64.58 -43.93 70.47
C MET A 109 -63.13 -43.81 70.94
N THR A 110 -62.70 -44.65 71.87
CA THR A 110 -61.31 -44.73 72.35
C THR A 110 -60.82 -46.17 72.25
N TYR A 111 -59.63 -46.35 71.68
CA TYR A 111 -58.92 -47.62 71.61
C TYR A 111 -57.70 -47.56 72.52
N LYS A 112 -57.40 -48.65 73.23
CA LYS A 112 -56.23 -48.76 74.08
C LYS A 112 -55.56 -50.11 73.97
N ILE A 113 -54.24 -50.12 74.14
CA ILE A 113 -53.40 -51.32 74.30
C ILE A 113 -52.60 -51.11 75.58
N ASN A 114 -52.69 -52.03 76.53
CA ASN A 114 -52.06 -51.89 77.87
C ASN A 114 -52.33 -50.53 78.52
N ASP A 115 -53.59 -50.09 78.43
CA ASP A 115 -54.11 -48.80 78.93
C ASP A 115 -53.65 -47.53 78.19
N ASP A 116 -52.69 -47.62 77.27
CA ASP A 116 -52.24 -46.52 76.40
C ASP A 116 -53.17 -46.33 75.19
N LYS A 117 -53.51 -45.07 74.86
CA LYS A 117 -54.40 -44.76 73.72
C LYS A 117 -53.69 -45.02 72.39
N CYS A 118 -54.39 -45.69 71.48
CA CYS A 118 -53.91 -45.93 70.11
C CYS A 118 -54.96 -45.54 69.05
N THR A 119 -54.52 -45.46 67.79
CA THR A 119 -55.43 -45.34 66.64
C THR A 119 -56.01 -46.71 66.27
N ARG A 120 -57.15 -46.74 65.57
CA ARG A 120 -57.73 -47.99 65.07
C ARG A 120 -56.77 -48.74 64.13
N SER A 121 -56.00 -48.03 63.31
CA SER A 121 -55.04 -48.66 62.38
C SER A 121 -53.99 -49.45 63.16
N GLN A 122 -53.34 -48.81 64.14
CA GLN A 122 -52.34 -49.46 65.00
C GLN A 122 -52.93 -50.68 65.73
N LEU A 123 -54.17 -50.59 66.20
CA LEU A 123 -54.87 -51.73 66.80
C LEU A 123 -55.03 -52.89 65.80
N ILE A 124 -55.45 -52.60 64.57
CA ILE A 124 -55.65 -53.60 63.52
C ILE A 124 -54.31 -54.21 63.10
N ASP A 125 -53.25 -53.43 63.01
CA ASP A 125 -51.91 -53.92 62.65
C ASP A 125 -51.44 -54.96 63.68
N ILE A 126 -51.59 -54.67 64.97
CA ILE A 126 -51.24 -55.58 66.08
C ILE A 126 -52.15 -56.83 66.11
N LEU A 127 -53.45 -56.66 65.84
CA LEU A 127 -54.39 -57.79 65.71
C LEU A 127 -54.07 -58.67 64.49
N SER A 128 -53.59 -58.08 63.39
CA SER A 128 -53.23 -58.80 62.17
C SER A 128 -51.97 -59.65 62.38
N LEU A 129 -50.96 -59.13 63.08
CA LEU A 129 -49.77 -59.89 63.49
C LEU A 129 -50.11 -61.13 64.33
N SER A 130 -51.14 -61.01 65.19
CA SER A 130 -51.63 -62.09 66.05
C SER A 130 -52.70 -62.99 65.39
N ARG A 131 -52.98 -62.82 64.09
CA ARG A 131 -53.98 -63.57 63.30
C ARG A 131 -55.40 -63.47 63.84
N LEU A 132 -55.75 -62.33 64.43
CA LEU A 132 -57.07 -62.01 64.95
C LEU A 132 -57.71 -60.91 64.09
N ASN A 133 -58.05 -61.24 62.84
CA ASN A 133 -58.73 -60.28 61.98
C ASN A 133 -60.18 -60.08 62.44
N PRO A 134 -60.66 -58.85 62.72
CA PRO A 134 -62.06 -58.60 63.03
C PRO A 134 -63.03 -59.14 61.98
N GLU A 135 -62.66 -59.15 60.71
CA GLU A 135 -63.48 -59.65 59.59
C GLU A 135 -63.03 -61.04 59.10
N GLY A 136 -62.15 -61.71 59.84
CA GLY A 136 -61.58 -63.01 59.47
C GLY A 136 -62.56 -64.19 59.59
N TYR A 137 -62.20 -65.29 58.92
CA TYR A 137 -62.92 -66.58 58.90
C TYR A 137 -62.97 -67.33 60.25
N ASN A 138 -62.38 -66.76 61.30
CA ASN A 138 -62.35 -67.32 62.64
C ASN A 138 -63.55 -66.88 63.52
N ILE A 139 -64.33 -65.88 63.08
CA ILE A 139 -65.57 -65.46 63.74
C ILE A 139 -66.73 -65.69 62.77
N ILE A 140 -67.61 -66.64 63.10
CA ILE A 140 -68.79 -66.98 62.31
C ILE A 140 -70.03 -66.60 63.12
N LEU A 141 -70.68 -65.52 62.72
CA LEU A 141 -71.91 -65.02 63.32
C LEU A 141 -73.14 -65.68 62.71
N GLN A 142 -74.26 -65.52 63.39
CA GLN A 142 -75.58 -65.88 62.88
C GLN A 142 -75.85 -65.13 61.56
N GLY A 143 -76.05 -65.87 60.48
CA GLY A 143 -76.25 -65.34 59.13
C GLY A 143 -75.00 -65.31 58.24
N ASP A 144 -73.78 -65.44 58.81
CA ASP A 144 -72.53 -65.44 58.01
C ASP A 144 -72.43 -66.67 57.11
N ILE A 145 -72.96 -67.83 57.54
CA ILE A 145 -73.04 -69.04 56.71
C ILE A 145 -73.97 -68.80 55.51
N THR A 146 -75.10 -68.15 55.72
CA THR A 146 -76.02 -67.78 54.64
C THR A 146 -75.35 -66.79 53.68
N ALA A 147 -74.64 -65.78 54.23
CA ALA A 147 -73.89 -64.83 53.43
C ALA A 147 -72.82 -65.52 52.57
N PHE A 148 -72.09 -66.51 53.11
CA PHE A 148 -71.12 -67.30 52.35
C PHE A 148 -71.79 -68.11 51.21
N ILE A 149 -72.95 -68.70 51.47
CA ILE A 149 -73.73 -69.42 50.44
C ILE A 149 -74.12 -68.48 49.30
N ASP A 150 -74.49 -67.24 49.62
CA ASP A 150 -74.92 -66.24 48.66
C ASP A 150 -73.76 -65.51 47.94
N MET A 151 -72.50 -65.71 48.37
CA MET A 151 -71.33 -65.13 47.69
C MET A 151 -71.20 -65.62 46.26
N ASP A 152 -70.83 -64.72 45.35
CA ASP A 152 -70.49 -65.12 43.98
C ASP A 152 -69.12 -65.86 43.93
N PRO A 153 -68.83 -66.62 42.86
CA PRO A 153 -67.57 -67.36 42.73
C PRO A 153 -66.30 -66.48 42.84
N VAL A 154 -66.34 -65.22 42.42
CA VAL A 154 -65.18 -64.31 42.50
C VAL A 154 -64.94 -63.88 43.95
N GLN A 155 -66.00 -63.56 44.68
CA GLN A 155 -65.93 -63.26 46.11
C GLN A 155 -65.41 -64.45 46.92
N ARG A 156 -65.86 -65.68 46.61
CA ARG A 156 -65.35 -66.90 47.26
C ARG A 156 -63.88 -67.13 46.98
N ARG A 157 -63.40 -66.85 45.75
CA ARG A 157 -61.96 -66.86 45.44
C ARG A 157 -61.21 -65.78 46.23
N GLY A 158 -61.80 -64.60 46.41
CA GLY A 158 -61.22 -63.51 47.21
C GLY A 158 -60.84 -63.93 48.64
N ILE A 159 -61.54 -64.91 49.21
CA ILE A 159 -61.18 -65.49 50.51
C ILE A 159 -59.81 -66.20 50.44
N ILE A 160 -59.53 -66.91 49.33
CA ILE A 160 -58.23 -67.54 49.07
C ILE A 160 -57.16 -66.46 48.82
N ASP A 161 -57.48 -65.39 48.08
CA ASP A 161 -56.58 -64.25 47.85
C ASP A 161 -56.10 -63.64 49.18
N GLU A 162 -57.03 -63.39 50.11
CA GLU A 162 -56.71 -62.83 51.43
C GLU A 162 -55.86 -63.80 52.26
N ILE A 163 -56.18 -65.08 52.22
CA ILE A 163 -55.47 -66.10 52.99
C ILE A 163 -54.03 -66.28 52.50
N CYS A 164 -53.82 -66.27 51.19
CA CYS A 164 -52.50 -66.40 50.57
C CYS A 164 -51.66 -65.12 50.63
N GLY A 165 -52.27 -63.96 50.90
CA GLY A 165 -51.56 -62.69 51.07
C GLY A 165 -51.03 -62.09 49.76
N ILE A 166 -51.68 -62.39 48.63
CA ILE A 166 -51.22 -61.90 47.32
C ILE A 166 -51.31 -60.38 47.14
N ALA A 167 -52.01 -59.67 48.03
CA ALA A 167 -52.08 -58.21 48.04
C ALA A 167 -50.69 -57.54 48.16
N GLU A 168 -49.73 -58.17 48.85
CA GLU A 168 -48.35 -57.65 48.93
C GLU A 168 -47.64 -57.65 47.58
N TYR A 169 -47.94 -58.63 46.71
CA TYR A 169 -47.37 -58.72 45.37
C TYR A 169 -47.95 -57.63 44.45
N ASP A 170 -49.25 -57.33 44.59
CA ASP A 170 -49.88 -56.22 43.87
C ASP A 170 -49.28 -54.87 44.27
N ALA A 171 -49.01 -54.66 45.56
CA ALA A 171 -48.34 -53.46 46.05
C ALA A 171 -46.92 -53.32 45.45
N LYS A 172 -46.12 -54.39 45.50
CA LYS A 172 -44.77 -54.43 44.90
C LYS A 172 -44.78 -54.19 43.39
N LYS A 173 -45.77 -54.74 42.69
CA LYS A 173 -45.95 -54.50 41.26
C LYS A 173 -46.23 -53.02 40.96
N ILE A 174 -47.13 -52.40 41.72
CA ILE A 174 -47.45 -50.97 41.56
C ILE A 174 -46.22 -50.09 41.80
N GLU A 175 -45.39 -50.43 42.79
CA GLU A 175 -44.13 -49.73 43.06
C GLU A 175 -43.14 -49.88 41.89
N ALA A 176 -42.90 -51.10 41.43
CA ALA A 176 -42.03 -51.36 40.28
C ALA A 176 -42.53 -50.67 38.99
N GLN A 177 -43.84 -50.59 38.78
CA GLN A 177 -44.44 -49.87 37.65
C GLN A 177 -44.21 -48.35 37.75
N LYS A 178 -44.22 -47.76 38.95
CA LYS A 178 -43.86 -46.35 39.14
C LYS A 178 -42.39 -46.10 38.80
N ASP A 179 -41.52 -46.99 39.25
CA ASP A 179 -40.09 -46.92 38.92
C ASP A 179 -39.85 -47.05 37.42
N LEU A 180 -40.55 -47.96 36.74
CA LEU A 180 -40.49 -48.11 35.29
C LEU A 180 -40.87 -46.80 34.58
N THR A 181 -41.99 -46.18 34.95
CA THR A 181 -42.42 -44.90 34.36
C THR A 181 -41.35 -43.82 34.53
N ARG A 182 -40.74 -43.72 35.73
CA ARG A 182 -39.65 -42.75 35.98
C ARG A 182 -38.44 -43.02 35.09
N VAL A 183 -38.03 -44.28 34.93
CA VAL A 183 -36.92 -44.64 34.04
C VAL A 183 -37.26 -44.31 32.58
N GLU A 184 -38.48 -44.57 32.14
CA GLU A 184 -38.93 -44.25 30.78
C GLU A 184 -38.98 -42.74 30.50
N GLU A 185 -39.38 -41.92 31.48
CA GLU A 185 -39.32 -40.46 31.41
C GLU A 185 -37.88 -39.97 31.28
N ASN A 186 -36.97 -40.46 32.13
CA ASN A 186 -35.54 -40.13 32.05
C ASN A 186 -34.93 -40.52 30.69
N ILE A 187 -35.32 -41.66 30.12
CA ILE A 187 -34.89 -42.07 28.78
C ILE A 187 -35.36 -41.07 27.73
N LYS A 188 -36.63 -40.64 27.77
CA LYS A 188 -37.17 -39.65 26.83
C LYS A 188 -36.41 -38.33 26.90
N GLU A 189 -36.12 -37.85 28.11
CA GLU A 189 -35.33 -36.62 28.32
C GLU A 189 -33.93 -36.74 27.72
N ILE A 190 -33.22 -37.85 27.98
CA ILE A 190 -31.88 -38.07 27.43
C ILE A 190 -31.92 -38.13 25.89
N VAL A 191 -32.92 -38.76 25.29
CA VAL A 191 -33.06 -38.83 23.83
C VAL A 191 -33.22 -37.43 23.23
N ILE A 192 -34.03 -36.57 23.85
CA ILE A 192 -34.21 -35.18 23.41
C ILE A 192 -32.86 -34.44 23.48
N MET A 193 -32.18 -34.50 24.64
CA MET A 193 -30.87 -33.85 24.81
C MET A 193 -29.83 -34.37 23.80
N MET A 194 -29.80 -35.68 23.54
CA MET A 194 -28.91 -36.26 22.53
C MET A 194 -29.23 -35.73 21.12
N SER A 195 -30.51 -35.60 20.76
CA SER A 195 -30.89 -35.07 19.45
C SER A 195 -30.45 -33.61 19.24
N GLU A 196 -30.60 -32.78 20.28
CA GLU A 196 -30.15 -31.38 20.26
C GLU A 196 -28.63 -31.28 20.13
N ARG A 197 -27.90 -32.08 20.92
CA ARG A 197 -26.43 -32.15 20.84
C ARG A 197 -25.95 -32.67 19.51
N LYS A 198 -26.61 -33.67 18.94
CA LYS A 198 -26.27 -34.21 17.62
C LYS A 198 -26.39 -33.15 16.54
N LYS A 199 -27.49 -32.37 16.56
CA LYS A 199 -27.65 -31.22 15.67
C LYS A 199 -26.52 -30.20 15.85
N ARG A 200 -26.16 -29.89 17.11
CA ARG A 200 -25.04 -28.99 17.41
C ARG A 200 -23.70 -29.50 16.90
N ILE A 201 -23.43 -30.81 16.99
CA ILE A 201 -22.25 -31.46 16.41
C ILE A 201 -22.23 -31.26 14.90
N ASP A 202 -23.35 -31.45 14.21
CA ASP A 202 -23.43 -31.33 12.76
C ASP A 202 -23.24 -29.87 12.28
N ASP A 203 -23.73 -28.90 13.05
CA ASP A 203 -23.50 -27.47 12.81
C ASP A 203 -22.03 -27.09 13.07
N LEU A 204 -21.47 -27.51 14.22
CA LEU A 204 -20.06 -27.29 14.57
C LEU A 204 -19.10 -28.00 13.61
N ALA A 205 -19.50 -29.10 12.98
CA ALA A 205 -18.69 -29.79 11.97
C ALA A 205 -18.44 -28.91 10.75
N LYS A 206 -19.49 -28.21 10.28
CA LYS A 206 -19.39 -27.28 9.14
C LYS A 206 -18.54 -26.07 9.52
N GLU A 207 -18.77 -25.50 10.69
CA GLU A 207 -17.96 -24.38 11.19
C GLU A 207 -16.48 -24.77 11.37
N LYS A 208 -16.21 -25.99 11.85
CA LYS A 208 -14.86 -26.55 11.94
C LYS A 208 -14.19 -26.64 10.57
N GLU A 209 -14.89 -27.16 9.56
CA GLU A 209 -14.37 -27.26 8.20
C GLU A 209 -14.04 -25.87 7.61
N ASP A 210 -14.90 -24.89 7.83
CA ASP A 210 -14.65 -23.49 7.45
C ASP A 210 -13.44 -22.90 8.18
N ALA A 211 -13.29 -23.18 9.48
CA ALA A 211 -12.15 -22.73 10.26
C ALA A 211 -10.82 -23.36 9.80
N GLU A 212 -10.82 -24.65 9.46
CA GLU A 212 -9.66 -25.34 8.90
C GLU A 212 -9.28 -24.77 7.52
N ARG A 213 -10.26 -24.55 6.64
CA ARG A 213 -10.05 -23.88 5.34
C ARG A 213 -9.50 -22.48 5.50
N TYR A 214 -10.05 -21.69 6.42
CA TYR A 214 -9.59 -20.34 6.71
C TYR A 214 -8.12 -20.33 7.15
N GLN A 215 -7.74 -21.25 8.04
CA GLN A 215 -6.37 -21.35 8.53
C GLN A 215 -5.39 -21.82 7.44
N LEU A 216 -5.81 -22.74 6.59
CA LEU A 216 -5.05 -23.16 5.41
C LEU A 216 -4.83 -21.99 4.45
N TYR A 217 -5.89 -21.29 4.04
CA TYR A 217 -5.79 -20.14 3.12
C TYR A 217 -4.98 -19.00 3.70
N LYS A 218 -5.06 -18.74 5.01
CA LYS A 218 -4.22 -17.74 5.67
C LYS A 218 -2.73 -18.11 5.65
N THR A 219 -2.43 -19.40 5.82
CA THR A 219 -1.06 -19.92 5.72
C THR A 219 -0.53 -19.82 4.30
N ASP A 220 -1.34 -20.21 3.31
CA ASP A 220 -0.98 -20.11 1.89
C ASP A 220 -0.82 -18.66 1.44
N LEU A 221 -1.71 -17.76 1.87
CA LEU A 221 -1.61 -16.32 1.64
C LEU A 221 -0.28 -15.79 2.16
N SER A 222 0.07 -16.10 3.42
CA SER A 222 1.33 -15.66 4.01
C SER A 222 2.55 -16.14 3.21
N ARG A 223 2.53 -17.39 2.72
CA ARG A 223 3.58 -17.93 1.86
C ARG A 223 3.68 -17.18 0.53
N VAL A 224 2.56 -16.89 -0.11
CA VAL A 224 2.53 -16.17 -1.39
C VAL A 224 2.98 -14.71 -1.19
N GLU A 225 2.56 -14.05 -0.12
CA GLU A 225 3.02 -12.71 0.25
C GLU A 225 4.54 -12.66 0.47
N ALA A 226 5.10 -13.67 1.13
CA ALA A 226 6.54 -13.81 1.30
C ALA A 226 7.26 -13.94 -0.05
N ASN A 227 6.76 -14.81 -0.93
CA ASN A 227 7.32 -14.99 -2.29
C ASN A 227 7.17 -13.72 -3.16
N LEU A 228 6.06 -13.00 -3.03
CA LEU A 228 5.83 -11.72 -3.70
C LEU A 228 6.84 -10.66 -3.21
N ALA A 229 7.01 -10.54 -1.90
CA ALA A 229 7.98 -9.62 -1.31
C ALA A 229 9.42 -9.95 -1.75
N TYR A 230 9.76 -11.24 -1.79
CA TYR A 230 11.06 -11.72 -2.26
C TYR A 230 11.30 -11.35 -3.72
N SER A 231 10.35 -11.67 -4.60
CA SER A 231 10.45 -11.44 -6.04
C SER A 231 10.47 -9.93 -6.39
N LYS A 232 9.69 -9.10 -5.67
CA LYS A 232 9.77 -7.63 -5.78
C LYS A 232 11.14 -7.11 -5.36
N THR A 233 11.69 -7.62 -4.25
CA THR A 233 13.03 -7.23 -3.77
C THR A 233 14.09 -7.59 -4.80
N LYS A 234 14.05 -8.80 -5.37
CA LYS A 234 14.98 -9.25 -6.42
C LYS A 234 14.92 -8.37 -7.67
N LYS A 235 13.71 -8.01 -8.11
CA LYS A 235 13.53 -7.13 -9.27
C LYS A 235 14.12 -5.73 -9.05
N ILE A 236 13.91 -5.14 -7.87
CA ILE A 236 14.47 -3.83 -7.51
C ILE A 236 16.00 -3.92 -7.33
N GLU A 237 16.50 -5.02 -6.79
CA GLU A 237 17.94 -5.26 -6.66
C GLU A 237 18.63 -5.32 -8.03
N ALA A 238 18.02 -5.99 -9.01
CA ALA A 238 18.49 -6.00 -10.39
C ALA A 238 18.43 -4.60 -11.04
N GLU A 239 17.36 -3.84 -10.81
CA GLU A 239 17.21 -2.43 -11.26
C GLU A 239 18.33 -1.55 -10.69
N SER A 240 18.60 -1.63 -9.38
CA SER A 240 19.68 -0.90 -8.70
C SER A 240 21.06 -1.26 -9.27
N LEU A 241 21.33 -2.56 -9.48
CA LEU A 241 22.58 -3.05 -10.09
C LEU A 241 22.77 -2.49 -11.50
N GLN A 242 21.73 -2.50 -12.32
CA GLN A 242 21.78 -1.97 -13.69
C GLN A 242 22.09 -0.47 -13.68
N ILE A 243 21.37 0.34 -12.90
CA ILE A 243 21.61 1.78 -12.79
C ILE A 243 23.01 2.05 -12.23
N SER A 244 23.46 1.26 -11.25
CA SER A 244 24.80 1.40 -10.69
C SER A 244 25.90 1.13 -11.73
N SER A 245 25.66 0.20 -12.66
CA SER A 245 26.61 -0.07 -13.75
C SER A 245 26.64 1.08 -14.78
N GLU A 246 25.48 1.62 -15.14
CA GLU A 246 25.37 2.74 -16.07
C GLU A 246 25.97 4.03 -15.49
N LEU A 247 25.70 4.32 -14.21
CA LEU A 247 26.28 5.45 -13.50
C LEU A 247 27.82 5.39 -13.53
N LYS A 248 28.40 4.20 -13.28
CA LYS A 248 29.85 4.02 -13.30
C LYS A 248 30.45 4.32 -14.68
N VAL A 249 29.79 3.86 -15.75
CA VAL A 249 30.23 4.16 -17.13
C VAL A 249 30.23 5.67 -17.39
N ARG A 250 29.18 6.39 -16.98
CA ARG A 250 29.07 7.85 -17.16
C ARG A 250 30.05 8.64 -16.28
N GLU A 251 30.33 8.19 -15.07
CA GLU A 251 31.35 8.81 -14.20
C GLU A 251 32.76 8.65 -14.79
N ASP A 252 33.06 7.53 -15.46
CA ASP A 252 34.34 7.35 -16.12
C ASP A 252 34.44 8.17 -17.42
N GLU A 253 33.33 8.35 -18.15
CA GLU A 253 33.21 9.29 -19.29
C GLU A 253 33.45 10.74 -18.83
N GLU A 254 32.82 11.18 -17.72
CA GLU A 254 33.02 12.51 -17.13
C GLU A 254 34.50 12.80 -16.85
N LYS A 255 35.21 11.82 -16.25
CA LYS A 255 36.64 11.96 -15.92
C LYS A 255 37.51 12.15 -17.16
N GLU A 256 37.26 11.40 -18.23
CA GLU A 256 38.04 11.55 -19.47
C GLU A 256 37.75 12.88 -20.18
N VAL A 257 36.48 13.32 -20.24
CA VAL A 257 36.14 14.63 -20.81
C VAL A 257 36.76 15.77 -20.01
N LEU A 258 36.71 15.71 -18.67
CA LEU A 258 37.33 16.71 -17.79
C LEU A 258 38.85 16.78 -17.97
N LYS A 259 39.50 15.62 -18.17
CA LYS A 259 40.93 15.54 -18.46
C LYS A 259 41.27 16.20 -19.81
N ASN A 260 40.45 15.96 -20.84
CA ASN A 260 40.61 16.61 -22.15
C ASN A 260 40.42 18.14 -22.05
N LEU A 261 39.40 18.59 -21.31
CA LEU A 261 39.16 20.01 -21.07
C LEU A 261 40.38 20.70 -20.44
N ARG A 262 40.93 20.11 -19.38
CA ARG A 262 42.14 20.62 -18.71
C ARG A 262 43.36 20.66 -19.62
N ALA A 263 43.51 19.69 -20.52
CA ALA A 263 44.60 19.67 -21.48
C ALA A 263 44.51 20.85 -22.46
N VAL A 264 43.30 21.12 -22.99
CA VAL A 264 43.06 22.26 -23.89
C VAL A 264 43.24 23.59 -23.17
N GLU A 265 42.72 23.75 -21.95
CA GLU A 265 42.92 24.96 -21.13
C GLU A 265 44.41 25.25 -20.86
N SER A 266 45.19 24.21 -20.56
CA SER A 266 46.64 24.34 -20.41
C SER A 266 47.32 24.80 -21.71
N GLY A 267 46.87 24.26 -22.84
CA GLY A 267 47.35 24.67 -24.17
C GLY A 267 47.04 26.13 -24.49
N ILE A 268 45.81 26.59 -24.22
CA ILE A 268 45.41 28.00 -24.37
C ILE A 268 46.31 28.89 -23.51
N SER A 269 46.51 28.55 -22.23
CA SER A 269 47.35 29.36 -21.34
C SER A 269 48.80 29.50 -21.83
N LYS A 270 49.37 28.45 -22.45
CA LYS A 270 50.71 28.53 -23.07
C LYS A 270 50.72 29.49 -24.25
N LYS A 271 49.75 29.36 -25.17
CA LYS A 271 49.63 30.21 -26.36
C LYS A 271 49.34 31.67 -26.03
N GLU A 272 48.55 31.95 -24.98
CA GLU A 272 48.32 33.31 -24.49
C GLU A 272 49.59 33.96 -23.94
N ARG A 273 50.47 33.19 -23.30
CA ARG A 273 51.79 33.68 -22.88
C ARG A 273 52.68 33.99 -24.08
N GLU A 274 52.74 33.08 -25.06
CA GLU A 274 53.48 33.30 -26.32
C GLU A 274 53.00 34.58 -27.03
N LEU A 275 51.67 34.77 -27.13
CA LEU A 275 51.08 35.96 -27.74
C LEU A 275 51.45 37.25 -26.99
N ASN A 276 51.35 37.24 -25.65
CA ASN A 276 51.69 38.41 -24.83
C ASN A 276 53.18 38.77 -24.91
N GLU A 277 54.08 37.78 -24.96
CA GLU A 277 55.50 38.02 -25.20
C GLU A 277 55.75 38.63 -26.58
N LEU A 278 55.03 38.15 -27.60
CA LEU A 278 55.13 38.67 -28.96
C LEU A 278 54.57 40.10 -29.10
N ASP A 279 53.42 40.39 -28.47
CA ASP A 279 52.83 41.74 -28.43
C ASP A 279 53.76 42.74 -27.73
N LYS A 280 54.40 42.35 -26.61
CA LYS A 280 55.43 43.18 -25.95
C LYS A 280 56.61 43.47 -26.88
N ARG A 281 57.01 42.49 -27.69
CA ARG A 281 58.10 42.63 -28.66
C ARG A 281 57.73 43.60 -29.78
N LEU A 282 56.52 43.46 -30.34
CA LEU A 282 55.96 44.37 -31.35
C LEU A 282 55.84 45.82 -30.86
N ILE A 283 55.42 46.03 -29.61
CA ILE A 283 55.32 47.39 -29.04
C ILE A 283 56.71 48.03 -28.88
N ARG A 284 57.68 47.26 -28.36
CA ARG A 284 59.05 47.77 -28.14
C ARG A 284 59.74 48.10 -29.45
N GLU A 285 59.66 47.23 -30.44
CA GLU A 285 60.38 47.37 -31.70
C GLU A 285 59.63 48.36 -32.63
N GLY A 286 58.31 48.26 -32.77
CA GLY A 286 57.55 48.99 -33.80
C GLY A 286 57.34 50.49 -33.59
N GLY A 287 57.35 51.00 -32.35
CA GLY A 287 56.96 52.38 -32.06
C GLY A 287 58.09 53.39 -32.21
N GLU A 288 59.15 53.24 -31.42
CA GLU A 288 60.20 54.26 -31.31
C GLU A 288 61.23 54.17 -32.43
N GLU A 289 61.70 52.97 -32.77
CA GLU A 289 62.73 52.81 -33.80
C GLU A 289 62.21 53.15 -35.20
N GLN A 290 60.99 52.73 -35.53
CA GLN A 290 60.37 53.05 -36.83
C GLN A 290 60.11 54.56 -37.00
N PHE A 291 59.64 55.21 -35.94
CA PHE A 291 59.42 56.66 -35.94
C PHE A 291 60.75 57.43 -36.10
N ASN A 292 61.78 57.03 -35.37
CA ASN A 292 63.10 57.66 -35.42
C ASN A 292 63.76 57.52 -36.81
N ILE A 293 63.70 56.33 -37.42
CA ILE A 293 64.25 56.09 -38.76
C ILE A 293 63.51 56.93 -39.82
N ARG A 294 62.17 57.03 -39.75
CA ARG A 294 61.39 57.86 -40.68
C ARG A 294 61.67 59.35 -40.51
N ALA A 295 61.73 59.85 -39.28
CA ALA A 295 62.06 61.24 -39.00
C ALA A 295 63.47 61.60 -39.50
N GLU A 296 64.44 60.68 -39.38
CA GLU A 296 65.78 60.86 -39.93
C GLU A 296 65.78 60.93 -41.46
N ILE A 297 65.07 60.02 -42.13
CA ILE A 297 64.92 60.01 -43.60
C ILE A 297 64.31 61.32 -44.10
N GLU A 298 63.27 61.83 -43.44
CA GLU A 298 62.58 63.06 -43.85
C GLU A 298 63.43 64.31 -43.63
N ASN A 299 64.18 64.37 -42.53
CA ASN A 299 65.17 65.43 -42.29
C ASN A 299 66.26 65.42 -43.36
N LEU A 300 66.83 64.25 -43.68
CA LEU A 300 67.86 64.10 -44.69
C LEU A 300 67.36 64.52 -46.10
N LYS A 301 66.13 64.15 -46.49
CA LYS A 301 65.51 64.61 -47.75
C LYS A 301 65.40 66.13 -47.81
N THR A 302 64.94 66.75 -46.73
CA THR A 302 64.78 68.21 -46.65
C THR A 302 66.12 68.93 -46.84
N ARG A 303 67.18 68.42 -46.20
CA ARG A 303 68.53 68.99 -46.33
C ARG A 303 69.10 68.87 -47.74
N VAL A 304 68.89 67.73 -48.42
CA VAL A 304 69.28 67.56 -49.83
C VAL A 304 68.59 68.60 -50.71
N GLN A 305 67.26 68.77 -50.55
CA GLN A 305 66.48 69.72 -51.34
C GLN A 305 66.94 71.18 -51.16
N VAL A 306 67.30 71.58 -49.93
CA VAL A 306 67.83 72.92 -49.64
C VAL A 306 69.21 73.15 -50.27
N ALA A 307 70.08 72.13 -50.31
CA ALA A 307 71.38 72.23 -50.96
C ALA A 307 71.23 72.34 -52.49
N GLU A 308 70.30 71.59 -53.09
CA GLU A 308 69.99 71.66 -54.52
C GLU A 308 69.48 73.05 -54.94
N SER A 309 68.60 73.66 -54.13
CA SER A 309 68.08 75.01 -54.42
C SER A 309 69.18 76.08 -54.37
N LYS A 310 70.15 75.95 -53.46
CA LYS A 310 71.31 76.85 -53.38
C LYS A 310 72.20 76.74 -54.62
N ILE A 311 72.45 75.53 -55.12
CA ILE A 311 73.18 75.32 -56.37
C ILE A 311 72.46 75.97 -57.55
N ALA A 312 71.12 75.82 -57.64
CA ALA A 312 70.33 76.41 -58.71
C ALA A 312 70.45 77.95 -58.73
N SER A 313 70.37 78.60 -57.58
CA SER A 313 70.53 80.06 -57.45
C SER A 313 71.91 80.54 -57.92
N LYS A 314 72.99 79.86 -57.52
CA LYS A 314 74.37 80.25 -57.88
C LYS A 314 74.66 80.07 -59.36
N LYS A 315 74.09 79.05 -60.01
CA LYS A 315 74.18 78.88 -61.47
C LYS A 315 73.52 80.02 -62.26
N ALA A 316 72.43 80.58 -61.74
CA ALA A 316 71.75 81.71 -62.37
C ALA A 316 72.60 83.00 -62.32
N GLU A 317 73.32 83.24 -61.22
CA GLU A 317 74.25 84.38 -61.10
C GLU A 317 75.40 84.30 -62.10
N ILE A 318 76.00 83.11 -62.28
CA ILE A 318 77.06 82.88 -63.27
C ILE A 318 76.58 83.21 -64.69
N SER A 319 75.38 82.76 -65.06
CA SER A 319 74.77 83.05 -66.37
C SER A 319 74.61 84.55 -66.63
N GLY A 320 74.36 85.36 -65.61
CA GLY A 320 74.26 86.81 -65.74
C GLY A 320 75.59 87.46 -66.07
N ILE A 321 76.67 87.01 -65.42
CA ILE A 321 78.04 87.52 -65.60
C ILE A 321 78.58 87.21 -67.00
N ASP A 322 78.34 86.01 -67.53
CA ASP A 322 78.81 85.62 -68.87
C ASP A 322 78.21 86.48 -70.00
N SER A 323 76.97 86.97 -69.83
CA SER A 323 76.32 87.85 -70.81
C SER A 323 77.01 89.21 -70.94
N ILE A 324 77.58 89.73 -69.86
CA ILE A 324 78.24 91.04 -69.82
C ILE A 324 79.60 90.99 -70.53
N ILE A 325 80.34 89.90 -70.34
CA ILE A 325 81.65 89.68 -70.99
C ILE A 325 81.50 89.64 -72.52
N SER A 326 80.48 88.95 -73.04
CA SER A 326 80.23 88.80 -74.48
C SER A 326 79.95 90.13 -75.22
N ARG A 327 79.40 91.11 -74.50
CA ARG A 327 78.96 92.40 -75.05
C ARG A 327 80.08 93.43 -75.17
N LEU A 328 81.16 93.26 -74.40
CA LEU A 328 82.35 94.12 -74.44
C LEU A 328 83.38 93.65 -75.48
N GLN A 329 83.37 92.37 -75.86
CA GLN A 329 84.25 91.82 -76.89
C GLN A 329 83.80 92.15 -78.33
N SER A 330 82.54 92.55 -78.53
CA SER A 330 81.94 92.78 -79.86
C SER A 330 82.20 94.17 -80.47
N ILE A 331 82.94 95.05 -79.79
CA ILE A 331 83.23 96.44 -80.23
C ILE A 331 84.63 96.57 -80.90
N ALA A 332 85.44 95.50 -80.93
CA ALA A 332 86.85 95.57 -81.34
C ALA A 332 87.19 95.05 -82.75
N GLU A 333 86.23 94.60 -83.57
CA GLU A 333 86.50 93.98 -84.88
C GLU A 333 85.47 94.39 -85.97
N GLU A 334 85.67 95.53 -86.64
CA GLU A 334 85.04 95.83 -87.95
C GLU A 334 85.93 96.75 -88.80
N GLU A 335 86.85 96.22 -89.62
CA GLU A 335 87.31 96.85 -90.88
C GLU A 335 87.88 95.80 -91.84
N GLU A 336 87.19 95.48 -92.94
CA GLU A 336 87.72 95.50 -94.33
C GLU A 336 86.63 95.07 -95.34
N ASP A 337 86.32 95.97 -96.27
CA ASP A 337 85.22 95.88 -97.24
C ASP A 337 85.57 94.98 -98.45
N THR A 338 84.69 94.02 -98.72
CA THR A 338 84.95 92.71 -99.37
C THR A 338 84.95 92.72 -100.91
N LYS A 339 84.76 93.87 -101.57
CA LYS A 339 84.51 93.95 -103.03
C LYS A 339 85.75 94.21 -103.92
N VAL A 340 86.76 94.93 -103.42
CA VAL A 340 87.98 95.26 -104.22
C VAL A 340 89.04 94.17 -104.07
N LEU A 341 89.08 93.47 -102.93
CA LEU A 341 89.97 92.34 -102.66
C LEU A 341 89.66 91.14 -103.58
N THR A 342 88.38 90.83 -103.80
CA THR A 342 87.94 89.75 -104.70
C THR A 342 88.33 89.99 -106.15
N LEU A 343 88.28 91.26 -106.62
CA LEU A 343 88.73 91.63 -107.96
C LEU A 343 90.27 91.64 -108.07
N LYS A 344 91.00 92.19 -107.07
CA LYS A 344 92.47 92.23 -107.07
C LYS A 344 93.13 90.85 -106.97
N GLN A 345 92.47 89.86 -106.37
CA GLN A 345 92.97 88.48 -106.32
C GLN A 345 92.88 87.76 -107.67
N ASN A 346 91.98 88.17 -108.57
CA ASN A 346 91.64 87.41 -109.77
C ASN A 346 91.93 88.12 -111.11
N VAL A 347 92.01 89.45 -111.14
CA VAL A 347 92.30 90.23 -112.36
C VAL A 347 93.49 91.16 -112.11
N LYS A 348 94.57 90.98 -112.89
CA LYS A 348 95.77 91.83 -112.80
C LYS A 348 95.55 93.15 -113.55
N GLY A 349 96.00 94.27 -112.99
CA GLY A 349 95.85 95.61 -113.58
C GLY A 349 94.86 96.56 -112.88
N ILE A 350 94.41 96.22 -111.67
CA ILE A 350 93.53 97.07 -110.84
C ILE A 350 94.36 97.87 -109.84
N HIS A 351 94.23 99.21 -109.85
CA HIS A 351 95.03 100.10 -109.01
C HIS A 351 94.39 100.30 -107.62
N GLY A 352 93.06 100.45 -107.57
CA GLY A 352 92.29 100.65 -106.34
C GLY A 352 91.07 101.54 -106.55
N THR A 353 90.36 101.87 -105.48
CA THR A 353 89.29 102.89 -105.52
C THR A 353 89.89 104.30 -105.50
N VAL A 354 89.15 105.27 -106.04
CA VAL A 354 89.58 106.68 -106.08
C VAL A 354 89.91 107.21 -104.67
N SER A 355 89.13 106.88 -103.64
CA SER A 355 89.40 107.29 -102.23
C SER A 355 90.73 106.80 -101.68
N ASN A 356 91.22 105.65 -102.13
CA ASN A 356 92.46 105.06 -101.64
C ASN A 356 93.69 105.55 -102.41
N LEU A 357 93.51 106.32 -103.48
CA LEU A 357 94.58 106.76 -104.38
C LEU A 357 95.01 108.22 -104.18
N TYR A 358 94.40 108.94 -103.24
CA TYR A 358 94.85 110.25 -102.79
C TYR A 358 94.92 110.33 -101.26
N LYS A 359 95.70 111.30 -100.76
CA LYS A 359 95.74 111.70 -99.34
C LYS A 359 95.36 113.16 -99.23
N VAL A 360 94.63 113.50 -98.18
CA VAL A 360 94.22 114.88 -97.86
C VAL A 360 94.68 115.24 -96.46
N ASP A 361 95.04 116.50 -96.24
CA ASP A 361 95.29 117.02 -94.90
C ASP A 361 93.97 117.09 -94.12
N ALA A 362 94.00 116.71 -92.84
CA ALA A 362 92.82 116.67 -91.97
C ALA A 362 92.01 117.97 -91.99
N LYS A 363 92.65 119.13 -92.18
CA LYS A 363 91.97 120.43 -92.28
C LYS A 363 90.99 120.53 -93.44
N TYR A 364 91.26 119.84 -94.55
CA TYR A 364 90.46 119.93 -95.77
C TYR A 364 89.64 118.64 -96.02
N ALA A 365 89.73 117.64 -95.14
CA ALA A 365 89.14 116.32 -95.35
C ALA A 365 87.63 116.39 -95.62
N ALA A 366 86.87 117.13 -94.82
CA ALA A 366 85.42 117.27 -95.00
C ALA A 366 85.04 117.94 -96.33
N ALA A 367 85.80 118.95 -96.74
CA ALA A 367 85.63 119.63 -98.02
C ALA A 367 85.94 118.69 -99.20
N ILE A 368 87.01 117.90 -99.09
CA ILE A 368 87.44 116.99 -100.13
C ILE A 368 86.49 115.80 -100.27
N ASP A 369 86.10 115.15 -99.18
CA ASP A 369 85.15 114.03 -99.22
C ASP A 369 83.81 114.44 -99.83
N SER A 370 83.31 115.62 -99.45
CA SER A 370 82.08 116.18 -100.01
C SER A 370 82.23 116.55 -101.49
N SER A 371 83.44 116.94 -101.93
CA SER A 371 83.71 117.28 -103.33
C SER A 371 83.76 116.07 -104.27
N VAL A 372 84.30 114.93 -103.79
CA VAL A 372 84.40 113.66 -104.53
C VAL A 372 83.05 112.96 -104.57
N GLY A 373 82.35 112.91 -103.43
CA GLY A 373 81.06 112.25 -103.29
C GLY A 373 81.10 110.77 -103.71
N GLY A 374 80.03 110.27 -104.34
CA GLY A 374 79.92 108.87 -104.77
C GLY A 374 81.00 108.39 -105.75
N ARG A 375 81.78 109.29 -106.33
CA ARG A 375 82.92 108.95 -107.21
C ARG A 375 84.11 108.35 -106.44
N ALA A 376 84.13 108.49 -105.11
CA ALA A 376 85.18 107.95 -104.23
C ALA A 376 85.36 106.44 -104.41
N ASN A 377 84.27 105.74 -104.72
CA ASN A 377 84.24 104.28 -104.87
C ASN A 377 84.49 103.80 -106.30
N TYR A 378 84.78 104.70 -107.25
CA TYR A 378 85.13 104.29 -108.62
C TYR A 378 86.47 103.57 -108.61
N ILE A 379 86.60 102.52 -109.43
CA ILE A 379 87.80 101.67 -109.44
C ILE A 379 88.69 102.08 -110.61
N VAL A 380 89.94 102.42 -110.32
CA VAL A 380 90.94 102.80 -111.33
C VAL A 380 91.63 101.54 -111.84
N VAL A 381 91.69 101.40 -113.16
CA VAL A 381 92.28 100.24 -113.87
C VAL A 381 93.27 100.68 -114.93
N GLU A 382 94.23 99.82 -115.25
CA GLU A 382 95.37 100.16 -116.11
C GLU A 382 94.93 100.59 -117.52
N ASN A 383 94.01 99.83 -118.15
CA ASN A 383 93.50 100.12 -119.48
C ASN A 383 92.06 99.58 -119.70
N GLU A 384 91.48 99.82 -120.88
CA GLU A 384 90.09 99.48 -121.18
C GLU A 384 89.86 97.96 -121.18
N ASN A 385 90.86 97.19 -121.61
CA ASN A 385 90.76 95.73 -121.65
C ASN A 385 90.60 95.18 -120.24
N VAL A 386 91.37 95.69 -119.26
CA VAL A 386 91.22 95.32 -117.84
C VAL A 386 89.86 95.74 -117.30
N ALA A 387 89.33 96.90 -117.70
CA ALA A 387 87.99 97.34 -117.31
C ALA A 387 86.91 96.36 -117.80
N LEU A 388 86.99 95.94 -119.06
CA LEU A 388 86.06 94.97 -119.65
C LEU A 388 86.16 93.60 -118.98
N GLU A 389 87.38 93.14 -118.69
CA GLU A 389 87.62 91.89 -117.95
C GLU A 389 87.02 91.93 -116.54
N CYS A 390 87.19 93.06 -115.82
CA CYS A 390 86.57 93.26 -114.52
C CYS A 390 85.03 93.28 -114.59
N ILE A 391 84.45 93.88 -115.65
CA ILE A 391 83.00 93.88 -115.86
C ILE A 391 82.48 92.47 -116.13
N GLU A 392 83.16 91.67 -116.96
CA GLU A 392 82.79 90.27 -117.18
C GLU A 392 82.88 89.46 -115.89
N PHE A 393 83.94 89.66 -115.09
CA PHE A 393 84.09 88.98 -113.80
C PHE A 393 82.96 89.32 -112.83
N LEU A 394 82.60 90.61 -112.73
CA LEU A 394 81.48 91.05 -111.88
C LEU A 394 80.14 90.49 -112.36
N LYS A 395 79.91 90.41 -113.69
CA LYS A 395 78.68 89.85 -114.26
C LYS A 395 78.58 88.35 -114.02
N LYS A 396 79.65 87.58 -114.28
CA LYS A 396 79.66 86.12 -114.12
C LYS A 396 79.39 85.70 -112.68
N ASN A 397 79.90 86.47 -111.72
CA ASN A 397 79.78 86.15 -110.29
C ASN A 397 78.69 86.97 -109.57
N GLN A 398 77.92 87.79 -110.29
CA GLN A 398 76.84 88.63 -109.74
C GLN A 398 77.27 89.55 -108.57
N ILE A 399 78.53 90.01 -108.56
CA ILE A 399 79.15 90.74 -107.42
C ILE A 399 78.68 92.21 -107.32
N GLY A 400 77.95 92.71 -108.33
CA GLY A 400 77.32 94.03 -108.33
C GLY A 400 77.80 94.93 -109.45
N ARG A 401 77.36 96.20 -109.44
CA ARG A 401 77.72 97.21 -110.43
C ARG A 401 78.85 98.10 -109.88
N ALA A 402 79.93 98.22 -110.65
CA ALA A 402 81.03 99.15 -110.36
C ALA A 402 81.31 100.04 -111.58
N THR A 403 81.84 101.23 -111.33
CA THR A 403 82.29 102.15 -112.38
C THR A 403 83.82 102.11 -112.43
N PHE A 404 84.36 101.78 -113.60
CA PHE A 404 85.80 101.67 -113.82
C PHE A 404 86.34 102.88 -114.57
N LEU A 405 87.52 103.34 -114.20
CA LEU A 405 88.22 104.45 -114.85
C LEU A 405 89.54 103.95 -115.45
N PRO A 406 89.60 103.67 -116.76
CA PRO A 406 90.82 103.30 -117.45
C PRO A 406 91.79 104.47 -117.56
N LEU A 407 93.06 104.27 -117.18
CA LEU A 407 94.08 105.32 -117.27
C LEU A 407 94.40 105.73 -118.70
N SER A 408 94.34 104.79 -119.64
CA SER A 408 94.58 105.02 -121.07
C SER A 408 93.52 105.90 -121.74
N LEU A 409 92.26 105.87 -121.28
CA LEU A 409 91.16 106.59 -121.94
C LEU A 409 90.79 107.94 -121.31
N ILE A 410 90.96 108.09 -119.99
CA ILE A 410 90.46 109.26 -119.27
C ILE A 410 91.15 110.55 -119.74
N ARG A 411 90.38 111.60 -120.03
CA ARG A 411 90.90 112.94 -120.37
C ARG A 411 90.57 113.91 -119.24
N GLY A 412 91.59 114.53 -118.66
CA GLY A 412 91.45 115.62 -117.72
C GLY A 412 91.51 116.98 -118.44
N GLN A 413 90.85 117.99 -117.90
CA GLN A 413 90.93 119.37 -118.39
C GLN A 413 91.62 120.23 -117.33
N GLU A 414 92.76 120.81 -117.69
CA GLU A 414 93.50 121.73 -116.82
C GLU A 414 92.82 123.11 -116.86
N LEU A 415 92.51 123.67 -115.69
CA LEU A 415 91.69 124.88 -115.54
C LEU A 415 92.46 125.94 -114.75
N GLU A 416 92.47 127.18 -115.25
CA GLU A 416 93.13 128.31 -114.60
C GLU A 416 92.39 128.80 -113.35
N HIS A 417 93.15 129.36 -112.41
CA HIS A 417 92.65 129.84 -111.13
C HIS A 417 91.75 131.07 -111.30
N ALA A 418 90.53 131.01 -110.74
CA ALA A 418 89.67 132.18 -110.66
C ALA A 418 90.29 133.22 -109.69
N LYS A 419 90.47 134.48 -110.14
CA LYS A 419 91.06 135.58 -109.36
C LYS A 419 90.06 136.31 -108.44
N GLU A 420 88.92 135.69 -108.15
CA GLU A 420 87.84 136.32 -107.38
C GLU A 420 88.09 136.18 -105.87
N LYS A 421 87.87 137.28 -105.14
CA LYS A 421 88.18 137.40 -103.71
C LYS A 421 87.25 136.49 -102.90
N GLY A 422 87.81 135.50 -102.20
CA GLY A 422 87.06 134.57 -101.33
C GLY A 422 87.17 133.08 -101.70
N ILE A 423 87.79 132.74 -102.82
CA ILE A 423 88.13 131.35 -103.19
C ILE A 423 89.54 131.00 -102.66
N LEU A 424 89.67 129.88 -101.94
CA LEU A 424 90.96 129.40 -101.43
C LEU A 424 91.78 128.73 -102.53
N GLY A 425 91.13 127.89 -103.34
CA GLY A 425 91.76 127.20 -104.46
C GLY A 425 90.89 126.08 -105.04
N LEU A 426 91.38 125.35 -106.05
CA LEU A 426 90.70 124.17 -106.59
C LEU A 426 90.85 122.98 -105.62
N ALA A 427 89.82 122.14 -105.49
CA ALA A 427 89.82 120.97 -104.62
C ALA A 427 90.99 120.01 -104.91
N ILE A 428 91.37 119.86 -106.20
CA ILE A 428 92.52 119.04 -106.60
C ILE A 428 93.85 119.53 -105.98
N ASN A 429 93.98 120.81 -105.64
CA ASN A 429 95.22 121.37 -105.09
C ASN A 429 95.44 120.94 -103.63
N TYR A 430 94.41 120.45 -102.95
CA TYR A 430 94.47 120.05 -101.54
C TYR A 430 94.56 118.54 -101.35
N VAL A 431 94.68 117.78 -102.44
CA VAL A 431 94.91 116.33 -102.41
C VAL A 431 96.28 115.99 -102.99
N LYS A 432 96.96 115.03 -102.37
CA LYS A 432 98.23 114.49 -102.83
C LYS A 432 98.01 113.11 -103.44
N PHE A 433 98.46 112.91 -104.67
CA PHE A 433 98.34 111.64 -105.39
C PHE A 433 99.53 111.42 -106.34
N ASP A 434 99.68 110.19 -106.82
CA ASP A 434 100.70 109.80 -107.81
C ASP A 434 100.39 110.42 -109.20
N SER A 435 101.40 111.00 -109.85
CA SER A 435 101.26 111.78 -111.10
C SER A 435 100.65 110.98 -112.24
N LYS A 436 100.80 109.65 -112.27
CA LYS A 436 100.15 108.79 -113.27
C LYS A 436 98.62 108.85 -113.21
N TYR A 437 98.05 109.21 -112.06
CA TYR A 437 96.61 109.37 -111.85
C TYR A 437 96.12 110.80 -112.05
N LYS A 438 96.98 111.75 -112.47
CA LYS A 438 96.61 113.17 -112.60
C LYS A 438 95.32 113.37 -113.39
N LYS A 439 95.18 112.69 -114.53
CA LYS A 439 93.98 112.79 -115.38
C LYS A 439 92.71 112.26 -114.70
N ILE A 440 92.82 111.25 -113.82
CA ILE A 440 91.70 110.74 -113.03
C ILE A 440 91.24 111.79 -112.03
N PHE A 441 92.17 112.42 -111.32
CA PHE A 441 91.83 113.41 -110.31
C PHE A 441 91.37 114.74 -110.91
N GLU A 442 91.88 115.14 -112.08
CA GLU A 442 91.33 116.25 -112.88
C GLU A 442 89.87 115.98 -113.26
N TYR A 443 89.53 114.74 -113.63
CA TYR A 443 88.15 114.34 -113.92
C TYR A 443 87.26 114.32 -112.67
N VAL A 444 87.76 113.79 -111.56
CA VAL A 444 86.97 113.61 -110.32
C VAL A 444 86.69 114.94 -109.63
N PHE A 445 87.72 115.78 -109.46
CA PHE A 445 87.64 117.07 -108.75
C PHE A 445 87.27 118.26 -109.64
N GLY A 446 87.22 118.06 -110.96
CA GLY A 446 87.10 119.12 -111.97
C GLY A 446 86.08 120.22 -111.64
N ASN A 447 86.53 121.48 -111.76
CA ASN A 447 85.78 122.71 -111.51
C ASN A 447 85.26 122.94 -110.07
N THR A 448 85.73 122.19 -109.08
CA THR A 448 85.33 122.38 -107.68
C THR A 448 86.33 123.27 -106.94
N TYR A 449 85.86 124.38 -106.39
CA TYR A 449 86.66 125.35 -105.65
C TYR A 449 86.36 125.25 -104.15
N VAL A 450 87.40 125.25 -103.33
CA VAL A 450 87.30 125.27 -101.88
C VAL A 450 87.20 126.71 -101.40
N VAL A 451 86.29 126.97 -100.48
CA VAL A 451 86.11 128.24 -99.78
C VAL A 451 86.09 127.99 -98.28
N GLU A 452 86.29 129.02 -97.46
CA GLU A 452 86.14 128.84 -96.00
C GLU A 452 84.67 128.61 -95.63
N ASP A 453 83.76 129.40 -96.22
CA ASP A 453 82.34 129.39 -95.87
C ASP A 453 81.50 129.85 -97.06
N LEU A 454 80.55 129.01 -97.49
CA LEU A 454 79.63 129.31 -98.60
C LEU A 454 78.76 130.55 -98.34
N ARG A 455 78.49 130.89 -97.07
CA ARG A 455 77.63 132.02 -96.69
C ARG A 455 78.28 133.38 -96.95
N LYS A 456 79.62 133.46 -96.93
CA LYS A 456 80.38 134.70 -97.13
C LYS A 456 80.57 135.06 -98.60
N ILE A 457 80.34 134.13 -99.51
CA ILE A 457 80.62 134.25 -100.95
C ILE A 457 79.37 134.07 -101.82
N LYS A 458 78.21 134.56 -101.36
CA LYS A 458 76.92 134.44 -102.06
C LYS A 458 76.91 134.86 -103.54
N PRO A 459 77.59 135.94 -103.97
CA PRO A 459 77.62 136.31 -105.39
C PRO A 459 78.27 135.26 -106.30
N LEU A 460 79.04 134.32 -105.73
CA LEU A 460 79.76 133.27 -106.47
C LEU A 460 78.95 131.99 -106.63
N LEU A 461 77.84 131.85 -105.88
CA LEU A 461 76.95 130.69 -105.96
C LEU A 461 76.31 130.64 -107.35
N GLY A 462 76.28 129.46 -107.97
CA GLY A 462 75.81 129.27 -109.35
C GLY A 462 76.86 129.58 -110.44
N LYS A 463 77.90 130.35 -110.13
CA LYS A 463 79.01 130.62 -111.07
C LYS A 463 80.09 129.52 -111.03
N TYR A 464 80.43 129.07 -109.82
CA TYR A 464 81.40 128.01 -109.57
C TYR A 464 80.79 126.88 -108.73
N ARG A 465 81.35 125.65 -108.82
CA ARG A 465 81.03 124.57 -107.88
C ARG A 465 81.94 124.78 -106.69
N LEU A 466 81.36 125.03 -105.52
CA LEU A 466 82.04 125.54 -104.34
C LEU A 466 81.83 124.58 -103.17
N VAL A 467 82.87 124.33 -102.37
CA VAL A 467 82.78 123.54 -101.14
C VAL A 467 83.39 124.31 -99.98
N SER A 468 82.67 124.39 -98.84
CA SER A 468 83.22 124.99 -97.62
C SER A 468 84.18 124.02 -96.92
N LEU A 469 85.01 124.54 -96.01
CA LEU A 469 85.87 123.70 -95.15
C LEU A 469 85.05 122.73 -94.28
N ASP A 470 83.83 123.11 -93.93
CA ASP A 470 82.92 122.32 -93.10
C ASP A 470 82.17 121.23 -93.92
N GLY A 471 82.42 121.14 -95.22
CA GLY A 471 81.85 120.11 -96.10
C GLY A 471 80.51 120.48 -96.75
N ASP A 472 80.03 121.72 -96.60
CA ASP A 472 78.85 122.17 -97.33
C ASP A 472 79.21 122.38 -98.82
N LEU A 473 78.41 121.82 -99.72
CA LEU A 473 78.67 121.86 -101.16
C LEU A 473 77.58 122.68 -101.88
N ALA A 474 77.99 123.68 -102.65
CA ALA A 474 77.14 124.42 -103.58
C ALA A 474 77.56 124.13 -105.03
N ASP A 475 76.66 123.59 -105.83
CA ASP A 475 76.92 123.26 -107.23
C ASP A 475 76.66 124.46 -108.16
N LYS A 476 77.26 124.44 -109.37
CA LYS A 476 77.00 125.47 -110.41
C LYS A 476 75.52 125.50 -110.82
N SER A 477 74.83 124.37 -110.71
CA SER A 477 73.39 124.27 -110.96
C SER A 477 72.51 125.02 -109.95
N GLY A 478 73.08 125.55 -108.86
CA GLY A 478 72.36 126.25 -107.80
C GLY A 478 71.91 125.35 -106.64
N ALA A 479 72.18 124.04 -106.69
CA ALA A 479 71.93 123.12 -105.57
C ALA A 479 72.93 123.36 -104.42
N ILE A 480 72.45 123.47 -103.17
CA ILE A 480 73.28 123.65 -101.97
C ILE A 480 72.94 122.56 -100.95
N SER A 481 73.95 121.87 -100.41
CA SER A 481 73.82 120.74 -99.47
C SER A 481 74.61 120.99 -98.17
N GLY A 482 74.01 120.74 -97.00
CA GLY A 482 74.67 120.85 -95.67
C GLY A 482 73.89 120.14 -94.54
N GLY A 483 74.59 119.73 -93.45
CA GLY A 483 74.02 119.00 -92.29
C GLY A 483 75.03 118.67 -91.16
N TYR A 484 74.55 118.36 -89.94
CA TYR A 484 75.35 118.18 -88.70
C TYR A 484 75.47 116.70 -88.25
N LYS A 485 76.68 116.24 -87.88
CA LYS A 485 76.96 114.88 -87.32
C LYS A 485 77.65 114.96 -85.95
N ARG A 486 77.20 114.13 -84.99
CA ARG A 486 77.61 114.09 -83.57
C ARG A 486 78.82 113.16 -83.38
N LEU A 487 79.85 113.63 -82.68
CA LEU A 487 81.12 112.95 -82.40
C LEU A 487 81.04 111.97 -81.21
N GLN A 488 81.67 110.80 -81.35
CA GLN A 488 81.95 109.80 -80.31
C GLN A 488 83.48 109.63 -80.13
N GLN A 489 83.92 109.50 -78.87
CA GLN A 489 85.19 108.94 -78.38
C GLN A 489 84.94 108.54 -76.90
N SER A 490 85.64 107.66 -76.18
CA SER A 490 86.25 106.33 -76.36
C SER A 490 87.11 106.08 -75.11
N LYS A 491 86.92 104.99 -74.34
CA LYS A 491 87.86 104.35 -73.36
C LYS A 491 87.18 103.10 -72.75
N ALA A 492 87.53 101.88 -73.18
CA ALA A 492 86.78 100.63 -72.87
C ALA A 492 87.64 99.42 -72.41
N SER A 493 88.91 99.56 -72.08
CA SER A 493 89.81 98.39 -71.85
C SER A 493 89.93 97.87 -70.42
N THR A 494 89.38 98.53 -69.38
CA THR A 494 89.63 98.16 -67.97
C THR A 494 88.49 97.38 -67.28
N GLU A 495 87.30 97.25 -67.90
CA GLU A 495 86.12 96.66 -67.25
C GLU A 495 85.99 95.13 -67.40
N ILE A 496 86.70 94.50 -68.34
CA ILE A 496 86.51 93.08 -68.69
C ILE A 496 87.11 92.10 -67.64
N GLU A 497 88.25 92.42 -67.02
CA GLU A 497 88.94 91.51 -66.08
C GLU A 497 88.18 91.27 -64.76
N ASN A 498 87.49 92.28 -64.23
CA ASN A 498 86.79 92.17 -62.94
C ASN A 498 85.60 91.19 -62.97
N TYR A 499 84.95 91.02 -64.14
CA TYR A 499 83.83 90.09 -64.27
C TYR A 499 84.26 88.62 -64.31
N ILE A 500 85.49 88.33 -64.75
CA ILE A 500 86.00 86.95 -64.84
C ILE A 500 86.29 86.38 -63.45
N GLN A 501 86.93 87.14 -62.55
CA GLN A 501 87.26 86.66 -61.19
C GLN A 501 86.02 86.29 -60.36
N LYS A 502 84.93 87.04 -60.51
CA LYS A 502 83.69 86.80 -59.75
C LYS A 502 82.92 85.56 -60.20
N ARG A 503 83.08 85.15 -61.46
CA ARG A 503 82.50 83.92 -62.00
C ARG A 503 83.15 82.70 -61.37
N ASP A 504 84.48 82.70 -61.24
CA ASP A 504 85.23 81.53 -60.79
C ASP A 504 84.98 81.22 -59.30
N SER A 505 84.84 82.24 -58.44
CA SER A 505 84.47 82.02 -57.02
C SER A 505 83.10 81.35 -56.82
N LEU A 506 82.13 81.64 -57.70
CA LEU A 506 80.80 81.03 -57.63
C LEU A 506 80.80 79.56 -58.08
N LEU A 507 81.76 79.15 -58.90
CA LEU A 507 81.92 77.76 -59.34
C LEU A 507 82.44 76.87 -58.19
N ASP A 508 83.41 77.36 -57.42
CA ASP A 508 83.97 76.63 -56.26
C ASP A 508 82.89 76.35 -55.19
N GLU A 509 82.01 77.33 -54.93
CA GLU A 509 80.91 77.16 -53.97
C GLU A 509 79.85 76.15 -54.42
N ILE A 510 79.63 76.02 -55.74
CA ILE A 510 78.75 74.98 -56.30
C ILE A 510 79.38 73.59 -56.11
N GLU A 511 80.69 73.48 -56.25
CA GLU A 511 81.40 72.22 -56.09
C GLU A 511 81.36 71.71 -54.64
N ALA A 512 81.52 72.60 -53.66
CA ALA A 512 81.37 72.28 -52.24
C ALA A 512 79.94 71.76 -51.90
N LEU A 513 78.89 72.40 -52.43
CA LEU A 513 77.51 71.97 -52.23
C LEU A 513 77.19 70.62 -52.88
N LYS A 514 77.84 70.28 -54.02
CA LYS A 514 77.69 68.95 -54.65
C LYS A 514 78.28 67.84 -53.78
N ILE A 515 79.40 68.10 -53.10
CA ILE A 515 80.02 67.13 -52.17
C ILE A 515 79.07 66.90 -50.98
N GLU A 516 78.47 67.96 -50.43
CA GLU A 516 77.49 67.85 -49.34
C GLU A 516 76.25 67.02 -49.74
N ILE A 517 75.71 67.25 -50.94
CA ILE A 517 74.57 66.45 -51.46
C ILE A 517 74.92 64.97 -51.58
N ASN A 518 76.14 64.64 -52.00
CA ASN A 518 76.56 63.24 -52.16
C ASN A 518 76.66 62.53 -50.81
N ASP A 519 77.20 63.18 -49.77
CA ASP A 519 77.21 62.65 -48.40
C ASP A 519 75.79 62.43 -47.85
N LEU A 520 74.93 63.43 -48.01
CA LEU A 520 73.53 63.35 -47.56
C LEU A 520 72.76 62.22 -48.27
N ASN A 521 72.99 62.02 -49.57
CA ASN A 521 72.39 60.91 -50.33
C ASN A 521 72.93 59.54 -49.88
N GLY A 522 74.21 59.45 -49.52
CA GLY A 522 74.79 58.23 -48.95
C GLY A 522 74.15 57.85 -47.61
N ARG A 523 73.94 58.84 -46.73
CA ARG A 523 73.23 58.67 -45.46
C ARG A 523 71.77 58.28 -45.66
N LEU A 524 71.09 58.93 -46.62
CA LEU A 524 69.70 58.64 -46.96
C LEU A 524 69.52 57.18 -47.43
N LYS A 525 70.43 56.68 -48.27
CA LYS A 525 70.42 55.28 -48.72
C LYS A 525 70.54 54.31 -47.55
N THR A 526 71.45 54.58 -46.62
CA THR A 526 71.67 53.74 -45.44
C THR A 526 70.45 53.71 -44.52
N SER A 527 69.80 54.85 -44.27
CA SER A 527 68.57 54.88 -43.45
C SER A 527 67.38 54.23 -44.15
N ASN A 528 67.25 54.31 -45.49
CA ASN A 528 66.23 53.58 -46.25
C ASN A 528 66.44 52.05 -46.22
N GLU A 529 67.68 51.58 -46.27
CA GLU A 529 68.01 50.14 -46.13
C GLU A 529 67.67 49.61 -44.72
N LYS A 530 67.84 50.45 -43.68
CA LYS A 530 67.39 50.13 -42.33
C LYS A 530 65.86 50.09 -42.22
N GLU A 531 65.14 51.04 -42.82
CA GLU A 531 63.67 51.06 -42.81
C GLU A 531 63.08 49.81 -43.48
N THR A 532 63.65 49.37 -44.61
CA THR A 532 63.18 48.20 -45.34
C THR A 532 63.43 46.89 -44.59
N LYS A 533 64.62 46.67 -44.02
CA LYS A 533 64.91 45.48 -43.19
C LYS A 533 63.99 45.43 -41.97
N PHE A 534 63.89 46.54 -41.25
CA PHE A 534 63.01 46.65 -40.09
C PHE A 534 61.55 46.37 -40.46
N GLY A 535 61.08 46.91 -41.60
CA GLY A 535 59.73 46.65 -42.12
C GLY A 535 59.46 45.17 -42.39
N THR A 536 60.44 44.42 -42.92
CA THR A 536 60.29 42.98 -43.17
C THR A 536 60.25 42.13 -41.90
N GLU A 537 61.10 42.43 -40.91
CA GLU A 537 61.11 41.74 -39.61
C GLU A 537 59.81 42.01 -38.84
N PHE A 538 59.35 43.26 -38.86
CA PHE A 538 58.09 43.66 -38.24
C PHE A 538 56.87 43.00 -38.88
N GLN A 539 56.85 42.87 -40.21
CA GLN A 539 55.81 42.13 -40.94
C GLN A 539 55.81 40.64 -40.54
N GLY A 540 56.98 40.03 -40.37
CA GLY A 540 57.14 38.64 -39.91
C GLY A 540 56.58 38.39 -38.51
N LEU A 541 56.90 39.28 -37.55
CA LEU A 541 56.35 39.22 -36.20
C LEU A 541 54.83 39.39 -36.20
N ARG A 542 54.29 40.28 -37.04
CA ARG A 542 52.84 40.46 -37.20
C ARG A 542 52.16 39.20 -37.76
N THR A 543 52.75 38.55 -38.75
CA THR A 543 52.20 37.29 -39.28
C THR A 543 52.23 36.15 -38.25
N MET A 544 53.27 36.07 -37.42
CA MET A 544 53.32 35.10 -36.31
C MET A 544 52.26 35.39 -35.25
N ARG A 545 52.01 36.67 -34.95
CA ARG A 545 50.94 37.08 -34.03
C ARG A 545 49.58 36.63 -34.54
N ASP A 546 49.27 36.95 -35.79
CA ASP A 546 47.98 36.60 -36.40
C ASP A 546 47.78 35.06 -36.46
N LEU A 547 48.86 34.29 -36.65
CA LEU A 547 48.82 32.82 -36.65
C LEU A 547 48.53 32.25 -35.24
N ILE A 548 49.21 32.76 -34.21
CA ILE A 548 48.96 32.37 -32.81
C ILE A 548 47.54 32.78 -32.37
N GLU A 549 47.07 33.96 -32.79
CA GLU A 549 45.72 34.45 -32.50
C GLU A 549 44.66 33.54 -33.14
N GLY A 550 44.87 33.11 -34.39
CA GLY A 550 44.00 32.13 -35.06
C GLY A 550 44.04 30.73 -34.44
N GLU A 551 45.20 30.27 -33.96
CA GLU A 551 45.31 29.01 -33.18
C GLU A 551 44.53 29.11 -31.86
N LEU A 552 44.65 30.23 -31.14
CA LEU A 552 43.92 30.49 -29.90
C LEU A 552 42.41 30.50 -30.12
N GLU A 553 41.93 31.07 -31.21
CA GLU A 553 40.50 31.09 -31.53
C GLU A 553 39.95 29.68 -31.78
N LYS A 554 40.70 28.84 -32.52
CA LYS A 554 40.35 27.42 -32.70
C LYS A 554 40.32 26.65 -31.37
N MET A 555 41.35 26.82 -30.54
CA MET A 555 41.43 26.14 -29.24
C MET A 555 40.33 26.62 -28.28
N ARG A 556 39.95 27.90 -28.33
CA ARG A 556 38.83 28.45 -27.54
C ARG A 556 37.49 27.83 -27.96
N SER A 557 37.27 27.67 -29.27
CA SER A 557 36.09 26.98 -29.79
C SER A 557 36.07 25.50 -29.38
N GLU A 558 37.22 24.81 -29.46
CA GLU A 558 37.36 23.43 -28.98
C GLU A 558 37.07 23.31 -27.48
N ARG A 559 37.61 24.22 -26.66
CA ARG A 559 37.34 24.30 -25.22
C ARG A 559 35.84 24.47 -24.94
N GLU A 560 35.16 25.34 -25.68
CA GLU A 560 33.72 25.55 -25.54
C GLU A 560 32.92 24.28 -25.86
N ASN A 561 33.27 23.57 -26.94
CA ASN A 561 32.62 22.32 -27.30
C ASN A 561 32.81 21.23 -26.23
N ILE A 562 34.04 21.03 -25.75
CA ILE A 562 34.35 20.05 -24.69
C ILE A 562 33.69 20.45 -23.37
N SER A 563 33.63 21.76 -23.06
CA SER A 563 32.92 22.24 -21.86
C SER A 563 31.43 21.95 -21.92
N ASN A 564 30.79 22.16 -23.08
CA ASN A 564 29.38 21.83 -23.27
C ASN A 564 29.13 20.31 -23.16
N GLU A 565 30.04 19.49 -23.70
CA GLU A 565 30.01 18.04 -23.57
C GLU A 565 30.14 17.60 -22.10
N HIS A 566 31.12 18.17 -21.37
CA HIS A 566 31.31 17.94 -19.95
C HIS A 566 30.05 18.26 -19.15
N ASP A 567 29.45 19.43 -19.35
CA ASP A 567 28.23 19.85 -18.65
C ASP A 567 27.05 18.91 -18.94
N ALA A 568 26.94 18.39 -20.17
CA ALA A 568 25.92 17.42 -20.54
C ALA A 568 26.13 16.07 -19.83
N VAL A 569 27.37 15.60 -19.71
CA VAL A 569 27.70 14.35 -18.99
C VAL A 569 27.46 14.53 -17.48
N VAL A 570 27.90 15.66 -16.90
CA VAL A 570 27.68 15.98 -15.48
C VAL A 570 26.19 15.98 -15.13
N ARG A 571 25.33 16.56 -15.98
CA ARG A 571 23.87 16.50 -15.78
C ARG A 571 23.35 15.06 -15.76
N LYS A 572 23.76 14.23 -16.74
CA LYS A 572 23.35 12.81 -16.79
C LYS A 572 23.82 12.02 -15.56
N VAL A 573 25.05 12.24 -15.11
CA VAL A 573 25.58 11.63 -13.87
C VAL A 573 24.75 12.07 -12.67
N GLY A 574 24.42 13.37 -12.58
CA GLY A 574 23.53 13.92 -11.55
C GLY A 574 22.17 13.25 -11.53
N ASP A 575 21.50 13.15 -12.68
CA ASP A 575 20.19 12.51 -12.84
C ASP A 575 20.25 11.03 -12.42
N LEU A 576 21.25 10.28 -12.89
CA LEU A 576 21.44 8.88 -12.53
C LEU A 576 21.72 8.68 -11.03
N ARG A 577 22.43 9.61 -10.36
CA ARG A 577 22.63 9.57 -8.91
C ARG A 577 21.31 9.74 -8.15
N VAL A 578 20.45 10.66 -8.58
CA VAL A 578 19.12 10.86 -7.98
C VAL A 578 18.25 9.63 -8.18
N ILE A 579 18.22 9.08 -9.39
CA ILE A 579 17.50 7.84 -9.70
C ILE A 579 18.02 6.69 -8.84
N LYS A 580 19.35 6.51 -8.76
CA LYS A 580 19.98 5.47 -7.95
C LYS A 580 19.58 5.59 -6.48
N ALA A 581 19.67 6.78 -5.88
CA ALA A 581 19.27 6.99 -4.49
C ALA A 581 17.80 6.62 -4.25
N THR A 582 16.92 6.95 -5.19
CA THR A 582 15.49 6.61 -5.12
C THR A 582 15.25 5.10 -5.21
N VAL A 583 15.96 4.40 -6.09
CA VAL A 583 15.86 2.94 -6.24
C VAL A 583 16.48 2.21 -5.05
N ASP A 584 17.61 2.68 -4.53
CA ASP A 584 18.25 2.12 -3.33
C ASP A 584 17.36 2.28 -2.10
N GLN A 585 16.67 3.42 -1.95
CA GLN A 585 15.67 3.59 -0.90
C GLN A 585 14.49 2.61 -1.05
N ARG A 586 13.96 2.46 -2.27
CA ARG A 586 12.93 1.44 -2.57
C ARG A 586 13.41 0.02 -2.24
N LEU A 587 14.69 -0.28 -2.48
CA LEU A 587 15.29 -1.57 -2.17
C LEU A 587 15.38 -1.80 -0.66
N ASP A 588 15.78 -0.79 0.10
CA ASP A 588 15.84 -0.88 1.57
C ASP A 588 14.43 -1.08 2.17
N ASP A 589 13.43 -0.35 1.69
CA ASP A 589 12.03 -0.56 2.08
C ASP A 589 11.54 -1.98 1.76
N ALA A 590 11.88 -2.48 0.56
CA ALA A 590 11.55 -3.83 0.14
C ALA A 590 12.24 -4.89 1.03
N ARG A 591 13.51 -4.68 1.39
CA ARG A 591 14.26 -5.56 2.31
C ARG A 591 13.68 -5.54 3.72
N ILE A 592 13.24 -4.38 4.22
CA ILE A 592 12.56 -4.26 5.52
C ILE A 592 11.24 -5.05 5.49
N ASN A 593 10.46 -4.94 4.42
CA ASN A 593 9.23 -5.70 4.25
C ASN A 593 9.51 -7.21 4.21
N LEU A 594 10.53 -7.64 3.44
CA LEU A 594 10.93 -9.04 3.34
C LEU A 594 11.36 -9.64 4.69
N LYS A 595 12.00 -8.87 5.57
CA LYS A 595 12.38 -9.31 6.93
C LYS A 595 11.19 -9.78 7.77
N ARG A 596 9.96 -9.31 7.49
CA ARG A 596 8.74 -9.80 8.17
C ARG A 596 8.49 -11.29 7.95
N PHE A 597 9.06 -11.84 6.88
CA PHE A 597 8.90 -13.24 6.47
C PHE A 597 10.18 -14.07 6.67
N ALA A 598 11.13 -13.60 7.50
CA ALA A 598 12.48 -14.18 7.60
C ALA A 598 12.55 -15.69 7.96
N GLN A 599 11.50 -16.26 8.54
CA GLN A 599 11.44 -17.69 8.90
C GLN A 599 10.87 -18.59 7.78
N GLN A 600 10.40 -18.00 6.68
CA GLN A 600 9.81 -18.76 5.56
C GLN A 600 10.85 -19.08 4.49
N LYS A 601 10.61 -20.17 3.76
CA LYS A 601 11.36 -20.46 2.53
C LYS A 601 10.80 -19.58 1.41
N PHE A 602 11.70 -18.95 0.66
CA PHE A 602 11.35 -18.11 -0.46
C PHE A 602 11.54 -18.86 -1.78
N GLU A 603 10.56 -18.74 -2.66
CA GLU A 603 10.63 -19.18 -4.05
C GLU A 603 10.41 -17.98 -4.96
N GLU A 604 11.19 -17.90 -6.03
CA GLU A 604 11.07 -16.84 -7.01
C GLU A 604 9.88 -17.14 -7.92
N ILE A 605 8.90 -16.22 -7.95
CA ILE A 605 7.66 -16.34 -8.70
C ILE A 605 7.47 -15.04 -9.49
N GLU A 606 6.82 -15.12 -10.65
CA GLU A 606 6.46 -13.93 -11.39
C GLU A 606 5.56 -13.01 -10.53
N VAL A 607 5.97 -11.75 -10.36
CA VAL A 607 5.28 -10.76 -9.50
C VAL A 607 3.79 -10.66 -9.82
N GLY A 608 3.41 -10.61 -11.10
CA GLY A 608 2.01 -10.52 -11.51
C GLY A 608 1.21 -11.79 -11.22
N GLN A 609 1.84 -12.97 -11.24
CA GLN A 609 1.21 -14.22 -10.84
C GLN A 609 1.00 -14.25 -9.32
N ALA A 610 2.01 -13.86 -8.54
CA ALA A 610 1.93 -13.82 -7.09
C ALA A 610 0.88 -12.79 -6.59
N GLU A 611 0.75 -11.62 -7.24
CA GLU A 611 -0.32 -10.65 -6.94
C GLU A 611 -1.72 -11.24 -7.17
N ARG A 612 -1.93 -11.95 -8.28
CA ARG A 612 -3.22 -12.63 -8.53
C ARG A 612 -3.51 -13.70 -7.48
N GLN A 613 -2.49 -14.44 -7.04
CA GLN A 613 -2.64 -15.46 -5.99
C GLN A 613 -2.98 -14.82 -4.63
N VAL A 614 -2.34 -13.69 -4.27
CA VAL A 614 -2.69 -12.91 -3.07
C VAL A 614 -4.16 -12.51 -3.12
N ASP A 615 -4.61 -11.92 -4.23
CA ASP A 615 -6.01 -11.51 -4.41
C ASP A 615 -6.98 -12.70 -4.35
N GLU A 616 -6.61 -13.84 -4.94
CA GLU A 616 -7.41 -15.06 -4.90
C GLU A 616 -7.57 -15.60 -3.47
N PHE A 617 -6.48 -15.72 -2.72
CA PHE A 617 -6.52 -16.17 -1.33
C PHE A 617 -7.25 -15.17 -0.43
N MET A 618 -7.06 -13.87 -0.62
CA MET A 618 -7.82 -12.83 0.09
C MET A 618 -9.32 -12.97 -0.16
N ARG A 619 -9.76 -13.16 -1.42
CA ARG A 619 -11.18 -13.41 -1.74
C ARG A 619 -11.71 -14.69 -1.08
N LYS A 620 -10.93 -15.77 -1.09
CA LYS A 620 -11.29 -17.04 -0.43
C LYS A 620 -11.44 -16.87 1.08
N ILE A 621 -10.56 -16.08 1.71
CA ILE A 621 -10.63 -15.76 3.14
C ILE A 621 -11.87 -14.92 3.44
N THR A 622 -12.10 -13.82 2.70
CA THR A 622 -13.26 -12.95 2.90
C THR A 622 -14.59 -13.68 2.68
N ALA A 623 -14.65 -14.65 1.75
CA ALA A 623 -15.84 -15.45 1.52
C ALA A 623 -16.20 -16.38 2.69
N LEU A 624 -15.24 -16.70 3.56
CA LEU A 624 -15.46 -17.51 4.76
C LEU A 624 -15.81 -16.64 5.98
N GLU A 625 -15.53 -15.34 5.97
CA GLU A 625 -15.78 -14.46 7.11
C GLU A 625 -17.28 -14.15 7.29
N PRO A 626 -17.83 -14.20 8.52
CA PRO A 626 -17.17 -14.46 9.80
C PRO A 626 -16.94 -15.96 10.10
N VAL A 627 -15.71 -16.33 10.51
CA VAL A 627 -15.31 -17.71 10.86
C VAL A 627 -15.21 -17.91 12.37
N ASN A 628 -15.83 -18.97 12.90
CA ASN A 628 -15.66 -19.38 14.29
C ASN A 628 -14.42 -20.26 14.48
N MET A 629 -13.28 -19.66 14.81
CA MET A 629 -12.04 -20.43 15.06
C MET A 629 -12.12 -21.38 16.27
N LYS A 630 -13.07 -21.18 17.19
CA LYS A 630 -13.26 -22.08 18.34
C LYS A 630 -14.05 -23.34 17.99
N ALA A 631 -14.70 -23.38 16.82
CA ALA A 631 -15.50 -24.52 16.38
C ALA A 631 -14.71 -25.83 16.37
N MET A 632 -13.40 -25.78 16.07
CA MET A 632 -12.51 -26.95 16.15
C MET A 632 -12.52 -27.60 17.55
N GLN A 633 -12.36 -26.80 18.61
CA GLN A 633 -12.32 -27.27 20.00
C GLN A 633 -13.73 -27.60 20.51
N GLU A 634 -14.70 -26.75 20.19
CA GLU A 634 -16.10 -26.94 20.60
C GLU A 634 -16.71 -28.21 20.00
N TYR A 635 -16.39 -28.53 18.75
CA TYR A 635 -16.79 -29.78 18.09
C TYR A 635 -16.29 -31.00 18.87
N GLU A 636 -15.01 -31.04 19.24
CA GLU A 636 -14.44 -32.17 19.98
C GLU A 636 -15.09 -32.34 21.37
N LEU A 637 -15.29 -31.22 22.09
CA LEU A 637 -15.97 -31.22 23.39
C LEU A 637 -17.42 -31.70 23.29
N GLU A 638 -18.16 -31.26 22.27
CA GLU A 638 -19.56 -31.65 22.08
C GLU A 638 -19.68 -33.12 21.68
N VAL A 639 -18.78 -33.64 20.83
CA VAL A 639 -18.70 -35.07 20.50
C VAL A 639 -18.41 -35.92 21.73
N GLN A 640 -17.48 -35.49 22.60
CA GLN A 640 -17.21 -36.19 23.84
C GLN A 640 -18.44 -36.21 24.76
N SER A 641 -19.09 -35.06 24.92
CA SER A 641 -20.30 -34.97 25.74
C SER A 641 -21.44 -35.83 25.19
N PHE A 642 -21.64 -35.89 23.87
CA PHE A 642 -22.62 -36.79 23.25
C PHE A 642 -22.36 -38.27 23.60
N LYS A 643 -21.10 -38.72 23.59
CA LYS A 643 -20.74 -40.09 24.01
C LYS A 643 -21.06 -40.37 25.48
N GLU A 644 -20.90 -39.38 26.35
CA GLU A 644 -21.30 -39.52 27.77
C GLU A 644 -22.82 -39.71 27.92
N PHE A 645 -23.61 -38.96 27.15
CA PHE A 645 -25.07 -39.11 27.13
C PHE A 645 -25.51 -40.45 26.53
N GLU A 646 -24.86 -40.90 25.46
CA GLU A 646 -25.08 -42.24 24.90
C GLU A 646 -24.80 -43.34 25.94
N GLY A 647 -23.72 -43.20 26.71
CA GLY A 647 -23.41 -44.10 27.82
C GLY A 647 -24.50 -44.10 28.92
N LYS A 648 -25.06 -42.93 29.26
CA LYS A 648 -26.18 -42.83 30.22
C LYS A 648 -27.46 -43.46 29.67
N PHE A 649 -27.79 -43.22 28.39
CA PHE A 649 -28.95 -43.83 27.72
C PHE A 649 -28.90 -45.35 27.78
N ASN A 650 -27.73 -45.95 27.46
CA ASN A 650 -27.55 -47.40 27.50
C ASN A 650 -27.76 -47.96 28.90
N LYS A 651 -27.25 -47.28 29.95
CA LYS A 651 -27.47 -47.69 31.35
C LYS A 651 -28.96 -47.65 31.74
N LEU A 652 -29.68 -46.59 31.36
CA LEU A 652 -31.11 -46.51 31.63
C LEU A 652 -31.92 -47.56 30.87
N GLN A 653 -31.50 -47.91 29.65
CA GLN A 653 -32.12 -49.01 28.88
C GLN A 653 -31.95 -50.36 29.59
N GLU A 654 -30.77 -50.63 30.15
CA GLU A 654 -30.52 -51.81 30.96
C GLU A 654 -31.36 -51.81 32.25
N GLU A 655 -31.46 -50.67 32.94
CA GLU A 655 -32.30 -50.49 34.12
C GLU A 655 -33.78 -50.76 33.79
N ARG A 656 -34.29 -50.18 32.71
CA ARG A 656 -35.66 -50.42 32.21
C ARG A 656 -35.94 -51.91 32.01
N LYS A 657 -35.02 -52.61 31.35
CA LYS A 657 -35.14 -54.05 31.13
C LYS A 657 -35.14 -54.84 32.44
N SER A 658 -34.30 -54.44 33.40
CA SER A 658 -34.26 -55.06 34.73
C SER A 658 -35.58 -54.90 35.49
N VAL A 659 -36.19 -53.71 35.45
CA VAL A 659 -37.48 -53.44 36.12
C VAL A 659 -38.61 -54.24 35.48
N LEU A 660 -38.65 -54.33 34.15
CA LEU A 660 -39.62 -55.17 33.43
C LEU A 660 -39.52 -56.64 33.84
N ASN A 661 -38.30 -57.19 33.85
CA ASN A 661 -38.06 -58.57 34.28
C ASN A 661 -38.52 -58.79 35.74
N PHE A 662 -38.30 -57.81 36.62
CA PHE A 662 -38.74 -57.89 38.02
C PHE A 662 -40.26 -57.88 38.15
N ILE A 663 -40.97 -57.09 37.34
CA ILE A 663 -42.45 -57.09 37.28
C ILE A 663 -42.96 -58.48 36.88
N ASP A 664 -42.38 -59.07 35.82
CA ASP A 664 -42.76 -60.41 35.35
C ASP A 664 -42.49 -61.48 36.42
N GLU A 665 -41.37 -61.37 37.14
CA GLU A 665 -41.04 -62.26 38.26
C GLU A 665 -42.05 -62.17 39.41
N ILE A 666 -42.50 -60.96 39.77
CA ILE A 666 -43.53 -60.74 40.79
C ILE A 666 -44.85 -61.41 40.37
N GLU A 667 -45.27 -61.23 39.11
CA GLU A 667 -46.50 -61.84 38.61
C GLU A 667 -46.45 -63.38 38.60
N GLY A 668 -45.30 -63.95 38.19
CA GLY A 668 -45.07 -65.38 38.24
C GLY A 668 -45.20 -65.92 39.67
N ARG A 669 -44.47 -65.33 40.62
CA ARG A 669 -44.54 -65.73 42.04
C ARG A 669 -45.94 -65.57 42.63
N LYS A 670 -46.66 -64.50 42.27
CA LYS A 670 -48.04 -64.28 42.73
C LYS A 670 -48.96 -65.44 42.33
N LYS A 671 -48.87 -65.89 41.06
CA LYS A 671 -49.63 -67.05 40.56
C LYS A 671 -49.24 -68.33 41.28
N GLU A 672 -47.94 -68.59 41.47
CA GLU A 672 -47.44 -69.77 42.18
C GLU A 672 -47.97 -69.85 43.62
N VAL A 673 -47.92 -68.73 44.37
CA VAL A 673 -48.39 -68.66 45.77
C VAL A 673 -49.91 -68.89 45.86
N PHE A 674 -50.67 -68.29 44.94
CA PHE A 674 -52.12 -68.52 44.86
C PHE A 674 -52.43 -70.00 44.61
N PHE A 675 -51.85 -70.60 43.57
CA PHE A 675 -52.09 -72.01 43.24
C PHE A 675 -51.70 -72.95 44.37
N GLY A 676 -50.53 -72.72 44.98
CA GLY A 676 -50.07 -73.52 46.11
C GLY A 676 -51.04 -73.46 47.30
N THR A 677 -51.65 -72.29 47.54
CA THR A 677 -52.63 -72.11 48.62
C THR A 677 -53.98 -72.73 48.27
N PHE A 678 -54.51 -72.46 47.07
CA PHE A 678 -55.75 -73.03 46.58
C PHE A 678 -55.73 -74.56 46.64
N ASN A 679 -54.68 -75.20 46.12
CA ASN A 679 -54.56 -76.66 46.08
C ASN A 679 -54.57 -77.27 47.49
N LYS A 680 -53.87 -76.66 48.45
CA LYS A 680 -53.86 -77.12 49.85
C LYS A 680 -55.23 -76.96 50.51
N VAL A 681 -55.93 -75.86 50.28
CA VAL A 681 -57.29 -75.66 50.80
C VAL A 681 -58.27 -76.63 50.16
N ALA A 682 -58.19 -76.85 48.85
CA ALA A 682 -59.03 -77.81 48.12
C ALA A 682 -58.82 -79.23 48.62
N GLU A 683 -57.57 -79.62 48.90
CA GLU A 683 -57.22 -80.90 49.51
C GLU A 683 -57.86 -81.06 50.90
N GLU A 684 -57.70 -80.07 51.78
CA GLU A 684 -58.30 -80.12 53.12
C GLU A 684 -59.83 -80.12 53.08
N PHE A 685 -60.44 -79.38 52.15
CA PHE A 685 -61.89 -79.39 51.93
C PHE A 685 -62.40 -80.78 51.55
N SER A 686 -61.72 -81.45 50.62
CA SER A 686 -62.06 -82.80 50.18
C SER A 686 -61.93 -83.85 51.30
N LYS A 687 -61.01 -83.65 52.26
CA LYS A 687 -60.82 -84.52 53.44
C LYS A 687 -61.85 -84.26 54.54
N ILE A 688 -62.27 -83.01 54.73
CA ILE A 688 -63.15 -82.60 55.83
C ILE A 688 -64.61 -82.91 55.50
N PHE A 689 -65.05 -82.70 54.26
CA PHE A 689 -66.45 -82.89 53.89
C PHE A 689 -67.01 -84.30 54.21
N PRO A 690 -66.31 -85.42 53.93
CA PRO A 690 -66.77 -86.77 54.27
C PRO A 690 -66.96 -87.00 55.78
N LYS A 691 -66.26 -86.25 56.64
CA LYS A 691 -66.42 -86.33 58.10
C LYS A 691 -67.77 -85.76 58.57
N LEU A 692 -68.26 -84.73 57.88
CA LEU A 692 -69.57 -84.12 58.15
C LEU A 692 -70.70 -84.84 57.42
N SER A 693 -70.46 -85.30 56.18
CA SER A 693 -71.40 -86.06 55.36
C SER A 693 -70.78 -87.38 54.88
N PRO A 694 -70.98 -88.50 55.61
CA PRO A 694 -70.36 -89.77 55.28
C PRO A 694 -70.79 -90.28 53.92
N SER A 695 -69.86 -90.88 53.18
CA SER A 695 -70.04 -91.29 51.78
C SER A 695 -70.32 -90.12 50.81
N GLY A 696 -70.23 -88.88 51.28
CA GLY A 696 -70.24 -87.69 50.44
C GLY A 696 -68.83 -87.27 50.01
N GLU A 697 -68.74 -86.48 48.95
CA GLU A 697 -67.50 -85.92 48.42
C GLU A 697 -67.69 -84.42 48.15
N ALA A 698 -66.63 -83.61 48.23
CA ALA A 698 -66.67 -82.21 47.83
C ALA A 698 -65.34 -81.78 47.22
N LYS A 699 -65.39 -80.79 46.31
CA LYS A 699 -64.22 -80.26 45.61
C LYS A 699 -64.39 -78.77 45.32
N LEU A 700 -63.26 -78.07 45.23
CA LEU A 700 -63.17 -76.70 44.77
C LEU A 700 -62.68 -76.70 43.32
N ILE A 701 -63.29 -75.88 42.47
CA ILE A 701 -62.93 -75.76 41.05
C ILE A 701 -62.73 -74.29 40.70
N LEU A 702 -61.64 -73.98 39.99
CA LEU A 702 -61.42 -72.66 39.41
C LEU A 702 -62.10 -72.58 38.04
N GLU A 703 -62.84 -71.51 37.80
CA GLU A 703 -63.51 -71.29 36.49
C GLU A 703 -62.49 -71.16 35.35
N LYS A 704 -61.32 -70.59 35.64
CA LYS A 704 -60.21 -70.41 34.70
C LYS A 704 -58.91 -70.96 35.29
N PRO A 705 -58.62 -72.26 35.11
CA PRO A 705 -57.39 -72.86 35.62
C PRO A 705 -56.10 -72.28 35.03
N GLU A 706 -56.12 -71.66 33.85
CA GLU A 706 -54.93 -71.05 33.24
C GLU A 706 -54.67 -69.61 33.74
N ASP A 707 -55.69 -68.97 34.31
CA ASP A 707 -55.62 -67.61 34.81
C ASP A 707 -56.53 -67.46 36.05
N PRO A 708 -56.12 -68.06 37.17
CA PRO A 708 -57.02 -68.25 38.31
C PRO A 708 -57.33 -66.93 39.02
N LEU A 709 -56.47 -65.93 38.88
CA LEU A 709 -56.63 -64.61 39.50
C LEU A 709 -57.72 -63.76 38.81
N ASN A 710 -58.10 -64.12 37.57
CA ASN A 710 -59.15 -63.44 36.79
C ASN A 710 -60.39 -64.33 36.53
N GLY A 711 -60.56 -65.39 37.32
CA GLY A 711 -61.75 -66.27 37.33
C GLY A 711 -62.37 -66.39 38.72
N GLY A 712 -63.50 -67.07 38.85
CA GLY A 712 -64.12 -67.42 40.13
C GLY A 712 -63.71 -68.79 40.66
N MET A 713 -64.12 -69.08 41.90
CA MET A 713 -64.01 -70.38 42.56
C MET A 713 -65.39 -70.98 42.82
N LEU A 714 -65.67 -72.11 42.18
CA LEU A 714 -66.88 -72.90 42.39
C LEU A 714 -66.67 -73.90 43.54
N VAL A 715 -67.71 -74.06 44.35
CA VAL A 715 -67.76 -75.03 45.45
C VAL A 715 -68.80 -76.09 45.07
N GLU A 716 -68.35 -77.31 44.82
CA GLU A 716 -69.22 -78.43 44.46
C GLU A 716 -69.20 -79.49 45.56
N SER A 717 -70.37 -80.04 45.90
CA SER A 717 -70.46 -81.20 46.78
C SER A 717 -71.43 -82.26 46.26
N ARG A 718 -71.19 -83.49 46.69
CA ARG A 718 -71.96 -84.69 46.39
C ARG A 718 -72.33 -85.36 47.71
N PRO A 719 -73.51 -85.05 48.27
CA PRO A 719 -74.05 -85.75 49.44
C PRO A 719 -74.29 -87.23 49.14
N ALA A 720 -74.41 -88.06 50.18
CA ALA A 720 -74.56 -89.52 50.05
C ALA A 720 -75.69 -89.91 49.07
N GLY A 721 -75.36 -90.66 48.02
CA GLY A 721 -76.31 -91.14 47.01
C GLY A 721 -76.75 -90.13 45.94
N LYS A 722 -76.19 -88.90 45.92
CA LYS A 722 -76.50 -87.84 44.92
C LYS A 722 -75.38 -87.63 43.90
N LYS A 723 -75.61 -86.72 42.93
CA LYS A 723 -74.59 -86.22 41.98
C LYS A 723 -73.89 -84.97 42.54
N PHE A 724 -72.74 -84.60 41.98
CA PHE A 724 -72.12 -83.31 42.28
C PHE A 724 -73.07 -82.18 41.87
N GLN A 725 -73.26 -81.24 42.79
CA GLN A 725 -74.03 -80.04 42.57
C GLN A 725 -73.25 -78.86 43.13
N SER A 726 -73.33 -77.72 42.44
CA SER A 726 -72.80 -76.45 42.96
C SER A 726 -73.55 -76.06 44.22
N LEU A 727 -72.89 -75.32 45.11
CA LEU A 727 -73.42 -74.88 46.40
C LEU A 727 -74.84 -74.28 46.28
N GLU A 728 -75.13 -73.54 45.21
CA GLU A 728 -76.40 -72.86 44.96
C GLU A 728 -77.59 -73.84 44.78
N LEU A 729 -77.32 -75.06 44.28
CA LEU A 729 -78.33 -76.06 43.89
C LEU A 729 -78.61 -77.11 44.99
N LEU A 730 -77.89 -77.04 46.10
CA LEU A 730 -78.03 -77.97 47.23
C LEU A 730 -79.25 -77.64 48.12
N SER A 731 -79.71 -78.62 48.91
CA SER A 731 -80.74 -78.38 49.94
C SER A 731 -80.21 -77.53 51.10
N GLY A 732 -81.09 -76.91 51.89
CA GLY A 732 -80.69 -76.00 52.98
C GLY A 732 -79.68 -76.59 53.97
N GLY A 733 -79.87 -77.84 54.42
CA GLY A 733 -78.93 -78.52 55.31
C GLY A 733 -77.60 -78.88 54.64
N GLU A 734 -77.63 -79.28 53.36
CA GLU A 734 -76.43 -79.60 52.57
C GLU A 734 -75.60 -78.36 52.25
N LYS A 735 -76.24 -77.21 52.02
CA LYS A 735 -75.58 -75.90 51.87
C LYS A 735 -74.80 -75.53 53.12
N VAL A 736 -75.44 -75.66 54.29
CA VAL A 736 -74.80 -75.37 55.58
C VAL A 736 -73.63 -76.32 55.85
N LEU A 737 -73.78 -77.61 55.60
CA LEU A 737 -72.69 -78.59 55.76
C LEU A 737 -71.51 -78.32 54.81
N THR A 738 -71.79 -77.99 53.55
CA THR A 738 -70.76 -77.67 52.54
C THR A 738 -70.01 -76.38 52.92
N ALA A 739 -70.73 -75.35 53.36
CA ALA A 739 -70.14 -74.11 53.84
C ALA A 739 -69.27 -74.32 55.10
N LEU A 740 -69.76 -75.10 56.07
CA LEU A 740 -68.98 -75.45 57.28
C LEU A 740 -67.72 -76.24 56.92
N ALA A 741 -67.81 -77.23 56.03
CA ALA A 741 -66.65 -77.99 55.57
C ALA A 741 -65.59 -77.08 54.92
N PHE A 742 -66.01 -76.10 54.13
CA PHE A 742 -65.10 -75.13 53.51
C PHE A 742 -64.45 -74.23 54.56
N LEU A 743 -65.22 -73.68 55.48
CA LEU A 743 -64.70 -72.86 56.57
C LEU A 743 -63.67 -73.65 57.40
N PHE A 744 -63.94 -74.91 57.73
CA PHE A 744 -62.98 -75.77 58.42
C PHE A 744 -61.72 -76.05 57.61
N ALA A 745 -61.81 -76.18 56.29
CA ALA A 745 -60.63 -76.31 55.43
C ALA A 745 -59.73 -75.06 55.52
N LEU A 746 -60.33 -73.86 55.53
CA LEU A 746 -59.59 -72.61 55.75
C LEU A 746 -58.94 -72.58 57.14
N GLN A 747 -59.70 -72.97 58.16
CA GLN A 747 -59.21 -73.00 59.55
C GLN A 747 -58.05 -73.99 59.74
N ARG A 748 -58.06 -75.12 59.04
CA ARG A 748 -56.97 -76.10 59.09
C ARG A 748 -55.75 -75.64 58.30
N PHE A 749 -55.95 -74.99 57.16
CA PHE A 749 -54.86 -74.41 56.38
C PHE A 749 -54.17 -73.26 57.13
N LYS A 750 -54.94 -72.39 57.78
CA LYS A 750 -54.43 -71.23 58.53
C LYS A 750 -55.10 -71.17 59.91
N PRO A 751 -54.56 -71.86 60.93
CA PRO A 751 -55.16 -71.91 62.26
C PRO A 751 -55.12 -70.54 62.95
N ALA A 752 -56.22 -70.23 63.64
CA ALA A 752 -56.41 -69.02 64.42
C ALA A 752 -56.41 -69.34 65.92
N PRO A 753 -55.95 -68.42 66.79
CA PRO A 753 -55.89 -68.66 68.23
C PRO A 753 -57.28 -68.70 68.91
N LEU A 754 -58.30 -68.11 68.27
CA LEU A 754 -59.67 -68.05 68.77
C LEU A 754 -60.67 -68.29 67.63
N TYR A 755 -61.60 -69.21 67.86
CA TYR A 755 -62.78 -69.42 67.03
C TYR A 755 -64.05 -69.01 67.78
N ILE A 756 -64.94 -68.25 67.14
CA ILE A 756 -66.24 -67.88 67.70
C ILE A 756 -67.34 -68.32 66.74
N LEU A 757 -68.29 -69.13 67.24
CA LEU A 757 -69.39 -69.69 66.47
C LEU A 757 -70.71 -69.32 67.14
N ASP A 758 -71.58 -68.60 66.44
CA ASP A 758 -72.89 -68.20 66.97
C ASP A 758 -74.04 -68.90 66.23
N GLU A 759 -74.70 -69.85 66.91
CA GLU A 759 -75.88 -70.59 66.44
C GLU A 759 -75.71 -71.29 65.08
N VAL A 760 -74.47 -71.64 64.73
CA VAL A 760 -74.10 -72.27 63.44
C VAL A 760 -74.70 -73.66 63.23
N ASP A 761 -75.10 -74.31 64.32
CA ASP A 761 -75.64 -75.66 64.37
C ASP A 761 -77.19 -75.71 64.34
N ALA A 762 -77.85 -74.56 64.22
CA ALA A 762 -79.32 -74.46 64.25
C ALA A 762 -80.02 -75.20 63.10
N ALA A 763 -79.36 -75.32 61.95
CA ALA A 763 -79.88 -76.02 60.76
C ALA A 763 -79.43 -77.49 60.66
N LEU A 764 -78.70 -78.00 61.66
CA LEU A 764 -78.18 -79.37 61.68
C LEU A 764 -79.13 -80.31 62.43
N ASP A 765 -79.33 -81.52 61.89
CA ASP A 765 -79.97 -82.60 62.63
C ASP A 765 -79.06 -83.14 63.75
N GLN A 766 -79.64 -83.90 64.68
CA GLN A 766 -78.94 -84.42 65.85
C GLN A 766 -77.69 -85.25 65.52
N HIS A 767 -77.69 -85.97 64.39
CA HIS A 767 -76.59 -86.85 63.99
C HIS A 767 -75.41 -86.07 63.40
N ASN A 768 -75.73 -85.10 62.54
CA ASN A 768 -74.75 -84.19 61.95
C ASN A 768 -74.20 -83.22 63.00
N SER A 769 -74.97 -82.85 64.02
CA SER A 769 -74.48 -82.05 65.15
C SER A 769 -73.43 -82.78 65.99
N LEU A 770 -73.52 -84.11 66.15
CA LEU A 770 -72.48 -84.88 66.85
C LEU A 770 -71.16 -84.85 66.08
N ARG A 771 -71.22 -85.10 64.76
CA ARG A 771 -70.04 -85.06 63.87
C ARG A 771 -69.42 -83.68 63.79
N PHE A 772 -70.26 -82.65 63.75
CA PHE A 772 -69.82 -81.27 63.79
C PHE A 772 -68.96 -81.01 65.03
N VAL A 773 -69.38 -81.48 66.21
CA VAL A 773 -68.63 -81.27 67.46
C VAL A 773 -67.34 -82.08 67.51
N GLU A 774 -67.34 -83.30 66.99
CA GLU A 774 -66.12 -84.10 66.85
C GLU A 774 -65.11 -83.38 65.96
N LEU A 775 -65.56 -82.83 64.83
CA LEU A 775 -64.72 -82.06 63.94
C LEU A 775 -64.24 -80.74 64.58
N LEU A 776 -65.08 -80.07 65.38
CA LEU A 776 -64.66 -78.90 66.17
C LEU A 776 -63.49 -79.24 67.11
N ARG A 777 -63.57 -80.40 67.80
CA ARG A 777 -62.50 -80.87 68.68
C ARG A 777 -61.22 -81.24 67.93
N GLU A 778 -61.33 -81.82 66.74
CA GLU A 778 -60.16 -82.12 65.92
C GLU A 778 -59.47 -80.84 65.41
N ASN A 779 -60.25 -79.84 64.98
CA ASN A 779 -59.72 -78.62 64.37
C ASN A 779 -59.22 -77.59 65.38
N ILE A 780 -59.70 -77.60 66.63
CA ILE A 780 -59.28 -76.63 67.64
C ILE A 780 -57.82 -76.85 68.07
N GLY A 781 -57.33 -78.09 68.11
CA GLY A 781 -56.00 -78.43 68.63
C GLY A 781 -55.74 -77.81 70.01
N ASN A 782 -54.73 -76.93 70.10
CA ASN A 782 -54.38 -76.16 71.30
C ASN A 782 -55.05 -74.77 71.38
N GLY A 783 -55.99 -74.46 70.48
CA GLY A 783 -56.70 -73.19 70.39
C GLY A 783 -57.88 -73.07 71.36
N GLN A 784 -58.61 -71.96 71.22
CA GLN A 784 -59.78 -71.64 72.04
C GLN A 784 -61.01 -71.49 71.15
N MET A 785 -62.15 -72.02 71.60
CA MET A 785 -63.39 -71.94 70.85
C MET A 785 -64.53 -71.54 71.75
N LEU A 786 -65.29 -70.55 71.30
CA LEU A 786 -66.51 -70.09 71.94
C LEU A 786 -67.68 -70.44 71.03
N ILE A 787 -68.64 -71.22 71.53
CA ILE A 787 -69.83 -71.60 70.78
C ILE A 787 -71.10 -71.19 71.51
N ILE A 788 -71.99 -70.46 70.84
CA ILE A 788 -73.38 -70.30 71.28
C ILE A 788 -74.19 -71.36 70.56
N SER A 789 -74.81 -72.26 71.32
CA SER A 789 -75.63 -73.35 70.77
C SER A 789 -76.78 -73.67 71.71
N HIS A 790 -77.91 -74.05 71.12
CA HIS A 790 -79.08 -74.61 71.80
C HIS A 790 -79.16 -76.14 71.69
N ASN A 791 -78.23 -76.75 70.94
CA ASN A 791 -78.28 -78.16 70.61
C ASN A 791 -77.70 -79.02 71.75
N PRO A 792 -78.50 -79.91 72.35
CA PRO A 792 -78.03 -80.76 73.43
C PRO A 792 -76.83 -81.64 73.06
N ALA A 793 -76.68 -82.02 71.79
CA ALA A 793 -75.55 -82.83 71.32
C ALA A 793 -74.22 -82.06 71.41
N VAL A 794 -74.24 -80.77 71.08
CA VAL A 794 -73.08 -79.87 71.18
C VAL A 794 -72.75 -79.60 72.65
N ILE A 795 -73.76 -79.19 73.43
CA ILE A 795 -73.58 -78.78 74.82
C ILE A 795 -73.02 -79.93 75.68
N LYS A 796 -73.39 -81.19 75.42
CA LYS A 796 -72.87 -82.35 76.17
C LYS A 796 -71.38 -82.63 75.98
N LYS A 797 -70.75 -82.04 74.97
CA LYS A 797 -69.37 -82.34 74.52
C LYS A 797 -68.44 -81.13 74.63
N VAL A 798 -68.84 -80.08 75.35
CA VAL A 798 -68.01 -78.89 75.61
C VAL A 798 -67.24 -79.03 76.92
N ASP A 799 -66.07 -78.40 77.00
CA ASP A 799 -65.20 -78.46 78.17
C ASP A 799 -65.71 -77.53 79.28
N ARG A 800 -66.33 -76.41 78.91
CA ARG A 800 -66.87 -75.41 79.84
C ARG A 800 -68.20 -74.87 79.37
N LEU A 801 -69.04 -74.50 80.33
CA LEU A 801 -70.37 -73.99 80.09
C LEU A 801 -70.59 -72.67 80.84
N PHE A 802 -70.94 -71.62 80.11
CA PHE A 802 -71.44 -70.37 80.68
C PHE A 802 -72.95 -70.26 80.46
N GLY A 803 -73.70 -70.37 81.56
CA GLY A 803 -75.14 -70.14 81.57
C GLY A 803 -75.45 -68.65 81.72
N ILE A 804 -76.27 -68.11 80.82
CA ILE A 804 -76.77 -66.73 80.90
C ILE A 804 -78.26 -66.74 81.17
N SER A 805 -78.63 -66.07 82.25
CA SER A 805 -80.02 -65.78 82.61
C SER A 805 -80.26 -64.28 82.60
N MET A 806 -81.49 -63.87 82.33
CA MET A 806 -81.91 -62.48 82.44
C MET A 806 -82.67 -62.29 83.75
N THR A 807 -82.28 -61.27 84.50
CA THR A 807 -82.98 -60.86 85.73
C THR A 807 -84.29 -60.13 85.40
N ALA A 808 -85.20 -60.05 86.36
CA ALA A 808 -86.45 -59.29 86.22
C ALA A 808 -86.23 -57.78 85.92
N GLU A 809 -85.02 -57.25 86.16
CA GLU A 809 -84.62 -55.87 85.86
C GLU A 809 -84.08 -55.68 84.43
N GLY A 810 -84.07 -56.73 83.60
CA GLY A 810 -83.56 -56.69 82.22
C GLY A 810 -82.02 -56.73 82.11
N ALA A 811 -81.32 -57.03 83.21
CA ALA A 811 -79.88 -57.23 83.22
C ALA A 811 -79.50 -58.71 83.10
N SER A 812 -78.53 -59.04 82.25
CA SER A 812 -77.99 -60.40 82.09
C SER A 812 -77.03 -60.75 83.23
N ARG A 813 -77.17 -61.96 83.78
CA ARG A 813 -76.21 -62.55 84.72
C ARG A 813 -75.61 -63.83 84.14
N LEU A 814 -74.34 -64.02 84.43
CA LEU A 814 -73.53 -65.13 83.95
C LEU A 814 -73.14 -66.05 85.11
N ILE A 815 -73.30 -67.36 84.91
CA ILE A 815 -72.84 -68.41 85.80
C ILE A 815 -71.95 -69.35 84.99
N GLY A 816 -70.76 -69.66 85.48
CA GLY A 816 -69.83 -70.59 84.83
C GLY A 816 -69.82 -71.95 85.52
N LEU A 817 -69.71 -73.01 84.72
CA LEU A 817 -69.50 -74.39 85.16
C LEU A 817 -68.35 -74.98 84.33
N ASP A 818 -67.33 -75.52 85.00
CA ASP A 818 -66.27 -76.30 84.35
C ASP A 818 -66.72 -77.76 84.27
N LEU A 819 -66.76 -78.32 83.06
CA LEU A 819 -67.24 -79.68 82.79
C LEU A 819 -66.08 -80.66 82.58
N THR A 820 -64.82 -80.19 82.59
CA THR A 820 -63.64 -81.05 82.38
C THR A 820 -63.55 -82.16 83.43
N GLU A 821 -63.91 -81.87 84.69
CA GLU A 821 -63.93 -82.85 85.78
C GLU A 821 -65.07 -83.88 85.65
N TYR A 822 -66.21 -83.49 85.07
CA TYR A 822 -67.38 -84.36 84.88
C TYR A 822 -67.28 -85.28 83.66
N GLN A 823 -66.48 -84.92 82.66
CA GLN A 823 -66.21 -85.79 81.51
C GLN A 823 -65.27 -86.96 81.84
N ALA A 824 -64.55 -86.91 82.96
CA ALA A 824 -63.61 -87.94 83.40
C ALA A 824 -64.23 -89.00 84.35
N ALA A 825 -65.44 -88.79 84.86
CA ALA A 825 -66.12 -89.75 85.73
C ALA A 825 -66.94 -90.77 84.92
N PRO A 826 -66.73 -92.09 85.08
CA PRO A 826 -67.59 -93.09 84.46
C PRO A 826 -69.01 -92.95 85.04
N ILE A 827 -70.00 -92.86 84.16
CA ILE A 827 -71.43 -92.89 84.53
C ILE A 827 -71.68 -94.16 85.35
N PRO A 828 -72.18 -94.08 86.61
CA PRO A 828 -72.61 -95.28 87.33
C PRO A 828 -73.76 -95.90 86.54
N ARG A 829 -73.67 -97.19 86.21
CA ARG A 829 -74.82 -97.94 85.71
C ARG A 829 -75.90 -97.90 86.79
N ALA A 830 -77.09 -97.42 86.44
CA ALA A 830 -78.27 -97.60 87.26
C ALA A 830 -78.65 -99.09 87.25
N GLU A 831 -78.70 -99.71 88.44
CA GLU A 831 -79.55 -100.86 88.73
C GLU A 831 -80.87 -100.35 89.33
#